data_AF-A0A3A5H276-F1
#
_entry.id   AF-A0A3A5H276-F1
#
_cell.length_a   1.000
_cell.length_b   1.000
_cell.length_c   1.000
_cell.angle_alpha   90.00
_cell.angle_beta   90.00
_cell.angle_gamma   90.00
#
_symmetry.space_group_name_H-M   'P 1'
#
loop_
_entity.id
_entity.type
_entity.pdbx_description
1 polymer ?
#
loop_
_entity_poly.entity_id
_entity_poly.type
_entity_poly.pdbx_seq_one_letter_code
_entity_poly.pdbx_strand_id
1 'polypeptide(L)'
;MIPTGRCAWTHYAARDRPRDMHRASCKEIRGADLVPSSRSGDARHAQPLLQRPRRSRRARRPRAGHPARAGRGARGSAAGTRRRRGHVRRGVARRGARAGAAPAGPPPDRRCPDHRRGGGSCRRHRAEADHRAGADRACGQGRPSGPRRLRRPRPWHGSTPGRRRIRQPARGPRSHRLGRAAHRRALCGWLHHSRTHHDRPRMRSRVATAAAAAFVTLLAACTTAGEDASAQETPSPVNGAAGIGDRYFPADGNGGYDVTHYAINDTMRLRAGTLSGTTKITARATQDLASFSVDLLLTVTGVTVNGAAASYSRPNRHEVRIRPKSPIPAGKTFTVVVGHQGTPGSISWEGERSWFGNEREVVAINEPHIAPWWFAANDHPRDKATFDIAVRVRRGNQAISNGSLVSTTRTPNWTTYRWRMAQPMTTYLAFFAAGRFIVERGRTAHGTPYLIAVSQQLGDAQQRSALALMRRTSVVQGWLEDRLGTYPFPVTGGVVTSHRTGFALENQTRPVYPYLGSDADWLVAHELAHQWFGNSVTLESWKDIWLNEGLATYMETWWDNRREADQPAALQDWLEFQWETYANGSDFWQVKIGDPGTKSLFGDEVYQRGAMAVQALRHRIGETDFNAVLRTWVTRHRNGNAAIADFTALAEEISGEDLDGFFQHWLYDTQRPAHTEENGF
;
A
#
# COMPACT_ATOMS: atom_id res chain seq x y z
N MET A 1 20.69 -7.60 40.24
CA MET A 1 19.43 -6.81 40.19
C MET A 1 19.49 -5.94 38.96
N ILE A 2 18.57 -6.15 38.01
CA ILE A 2 18.49 -5.41 36.75
C ILE A 2 17.07 -4.81 36.68
N PRO A 3 16.89 -3.51 36.45
CA PRO A 3 15.56 -2.91 36.36
C PRO A 3 14.93 -3.18 34.98
N THR A 4 13.76 -3.80 34.99
CA THR A 4 12.92 -4.03 33.81
C THR A 4 12.21 -2.74 33.37
N GLY A 5 12.42 -2.30 32.13
CA GLY A 5 11.65 -1.22 31.49
C GLY A 5 10.54 -1.82 30.59
N ARG A 6 9.30 -1.39 30.79
CA ARG A 6 8.11 -1.87 30.06
C ARG A 6 7.95 -1.14 28.72
N CYS A 7 7.43 -1.84 27.71
CA CYS A 7 6.58 -1.24 26.68
C CYS A 7 5.50 -2.23 26.22
N ALA A 8 4.26 -1.85 26.45
CA ALA A 8 3.05 -2.33 25.78
C ALA A 8 2.15 -1.09 25.55
N TRP A 9 1.08 -1.23 24.77
CA TRP A 9 -0.08 -0.32 24.61
C TRP A 9 -0.16 0.62 23.39
N THR A 10 -0.88 0.13 22.38
CA THR A 10 -2.09 0.71 21.73
C THR A 10 -2.09 2.01 20.92
N HIS A 11 -2.93 1.98 19.87
CA HIS A 11 -3.34 3.11 19.02
C HIS A 11 -4.02 4.28 19.77
N TYR A 12 -3.84 5.48 19.22
CA TYR A 12 -4.33 6.75 19.79
C TYR A 12 -5.83 7.03 19.47
N ALA A 13 -6.72 6.71 20.40
CA ALA A 13 -8.10 7.22 20.39
C ALA A 13 -8.19 8.59 21.12
N ALA A 14 -8.42 9.67 20.39
CA ALA A 14 -8.48 11.02 20.96
C ALA A 14 -9.84 11.34 21.64
N ARG A 15 -9.82 11.64 22.94
CA ARG A 15 -10.92 12.34 23.64
C ARG A 15 -10.36 13.41 24.59
N ASP A 16 -10.75 14.66 24.38
CA ASP A 16 -10.44 15.79 25.27
C ASP A 16 -11.19 15.69 26.60
N ARG A 17 -10.52 16.03 27.71
CA ARG A 17 -11.03 16.77 28.90
C ARG A 17 -9.86 17.26 29.78
N PRO A 18 -10.04 18.29 30.64
CA PRO A 18 -8.98 19.24 30.97
C PRO A 18 -8.12 18.87 32.19
N ARG A 19 -6.96 19.54 32.27
CA ARG A 19 -6.02 19.54 33.42
C ARG A 19 -6.58 20.37 34.58
N ASP A 20 -6.27 19.97 35.82
CA ASP A 20 -5.90 20.92 36.87
C ASP A 20 -5.10 20.30 38.03
N MET A 21 -4.07 21.02 38.50
CA MET A 21 -3.32 20.90 39.79
C MET A 21 -2.67 19.54 40.18
N HIS A 22 -1.62 19.43 41.01
CA HIS A 22 -0.92 20.41 41.86
C HIS A 22 0.59 20.08 42.05
N ARG A 23 1.34 20.92 42.77
CA ARG A 23 2.80 20.77 43.05
C ARG A 23 3.09 19.82 44.22
N ALA A 24 4.27 19.18 44.21
CA ALA A 24 5.06 18.91 45.42
C ALA A 24 6.58 18.88 45.09
N SER A 25 7.41 19.44 45.97
CA SER A 25 8.87 19.53 45.81
C SER A 25 9.61 18.52 46.68
N CYS A 26 10.78 18.05 46.24
CA CYS A 26 11.97 17.78 47.07
C CYS A 26 13.21 17.72 46.15
N LYS A 27 14.14 18.69 46.14
CA LYS A 27 15.16 19.09 47.13
C LYS A 27 16.48 18.29 46.95
N GLU A 28 17.53 19.00 46.55
CA GLU A 28 18.89 18.48 46.33
C GLU A 28 19.55 17.99 47.64
N ILE A 29 20.47 17.04 47.52
CA ILE A 29 21.64 16.90 48.40
C ILE A 29 22.87 16.65 47.52
N ARG A 30 23.96 17.38 47.79
CA ARG A 30 25.29 17.17 47.20
C ARG A 30 26.20 16.45 48.20
N GLY A 31 27.14 15.66 47.68
CA GLY A 31 28.54 15.79 48.08
C GLY A 31 29.23 14.60 48.77
N ALA A 32 30.54 14.55 48.50
CA ALA A 32 31.64 13.89 49.20
C ALA A 32 32.19 12.57 48.61
N ASP A 33 33.51 12.62 48.37
CA ASP A 33 34.38 11.58 47.82
C ASP A 33 34.82 10.53 48.85
N LEU A 34 35.44 9.43 48.39
CA LEU A 34 36.82 9.01 48.77
C LEU A 34 37.24 7.67 48.11
N VAL A 35 38.57 7.49 47.99
CA VAL A 35 39.36 6.48 47.24
C VAL A 35 40.68 6.28 48.03
N PRO A 36 41.57 5.25 47.88
CA PRO A 36 41.51 3.86 47.38
C PRO A 36 42.06 2.80 48.40
N SER A 37 42.12 1.52 48.02
CA SER A 37 43.31 0.61 48.14
C SER A 37 42.93 -0.86 47.82
N SER A 38 43.83 -1.86 47.78
CA SER A 38 44.98 -2.08 46.86
C SER A 38 45.37 -3.58 46.89
N ARG A 39 46.26 -4.02 45.96
CA ARG A 39 46.90 -5.38 45.85
C ARG A 39 46.01 -6.53 45.30
N SER A 40 46.55 -7.59 44.67
CA SER A 40 47.73 -7.80 43.81
C SER A 40 47.74 -9.26 43.33
N GLY A 41 48.06 -9.56 42.06
CA GLY A 41 48.21 -10.94 41.56
C GLY A 41 48.79 -10.93 40.14
N ASP A 42 49.83 -11.74 39.90
CA ASP A 42 50.86 -11.46 38.88
C ASP A 42 50.63 -12.11 37.50
N ALA A 43 51.36 -11.60 36.49
CA ALA A 43 51.34 -12.09 35.09
C ALA A 43 52.71 -12.64 34.63
N ARG A 44 52.72 -13.40 33.51
CA ARG A 44 53.82 -13.69 32.53
C ARG A 44 53.33 -14.80 31.56
N HIS A 45 53.73 -14.97 30.29
CA HIS A 45 54.81 -14.48 29.39
C HIS A 45 54.20 -14.32 27.96
N ALA A 46 54.51 -13.33 27.11
CA ALA A 46 55.75 -12.91 26.40
C ALA A 46 55.87 -13.42 24.94
N GLN A 47 56.10 -12.49 23.99
CA GLN A 47 56.44 -12.75 22.56
C GLN A 47 57.97 -12.87 22.36
N PRO A 48 58.42 -13.30 21.16
CA PRO A 48 59.38 -12.46 20.43
C PRO A 48 59.19 -12.38 18.89
N LEU A 49 59.84 -11.37 18.31
CA LEU A 49 59.94 -11.04 16.87
C LEU A 49 60.92 -11.95 16.10
N LEU A 50 60.80 -12.03 14.75
CA LEU A 50 61.95 -12.18 13.84
C LEU A 50 61.67 -11.81 12.35
N GLN A 51 62.34 -10.73 11.91
CA GLN A 51 62.97 -10.42 10.60
C GLN A 51 62.36 -10.71 9.20
N ARG A 52 62.67 -9.77 8.27
CA ARG A 52 62.52 -9.82 6.81
C ARG A 52 63.74 -10.46 6.12
N PRO A 53 63.65 -10.70 4.79
CA PRO A 53 64.65 -10.10 3.90
C PRO A 53 64.09 -9.23 2.74
N ARG A 54 64.99 -8.43 2.13
CA ARG A 54 64.78 -7.57 0.94
C ARG A 54 65.69 -8.03 -0.21
N ARG A 55 65.26 -7.86 -1.47
CA ARG A 55 66.02 -7.41 -2.69
C ARG A 55 65.20 -7.77 -3.96
N SER A 56 65.31 -7.11 -5.12
CA SER A 56 65.88 -5.80 -5.50
C SER A 56 65.32 -5.32 -6.87
N ARG A 57 65.44 -4.01 -7.17
CA ARG A 57 64.97 -3.34 -8.40
C ARG A 57 65.84 -3.64 -9.65
N ARG A 58 65.25 -3.56 -10.85
CA ARG A 58 65.85 -2.90 -12.05
C ARG A 58 64.77 -2.55 -13.10
N ALA A 59 65.15 -1.85 -14.19
CA ALA A 59 64.53 -0.56 -14.53
C ALA A 59 64.41 -0.21 -16.03
N ARG A 60 63.55 0.78 -16.34
CA ARG A 60 63.59 1.75 -17.48
C ARG A 60 63.32 1.29 -18.94
N ARG A 61 62.12 1.71 -19.42
CA ARG A 61 61.85 2.65 -20.55
C ARG A 61 62.01 2.16 -22.04
N PRO A 62 61.55 2.92 -23.08
CA PRO A 62 60.59 2.38 -24.08
C PRO A 62 60.95 2.59 -25.57
N ARG A 63 60.14 2.07 -26.53
CA ARG A 63 59.72 2.79 -27.78
C ARG A 63 58.68 2.05 -28.66
N ALA A 64 58.14 2.81 -29.61
CA ALA A 64 57.02 2.60 -30.53
C ALA A 64 57.13 1.46 -31.57
N GLY A 65 55.98 1.14 -32.21
CA GLY A 65 55.91 0.36 -33.46
C GLY A 65 54.48 0.10 -33.96
N HIS A 66 54.06 0.80 -35.02
CA HIS A 66 52.90 0.45 -35.86
C HIS A 66 53.41 -0.38 -37.07
N PRO A 67 52.58 -1.23 -37.71
CA PRO A 67 51.88 -0.78 -38.92
C PRO A 67 50.46 -1.39 -39.10
N ALA A 68 49.88 -1.22 -40.30
CA ALA A 68 48.45 -1.39 -40.60
C ALA A 68 48.16 -2.23 -41.87
N ARG A 69 46.90 -2.67 -42.03
CA ARG A 69 46.15 -2.92 -43.29
C ARG A 69 44.67 -3.23 -42.93
N ALA A 70 43.57 -2.77 -43.54
CA ALA A 70 43.19 -1.97 -44.73
C ALA A 70 42.43 -2.76 -45.84
N GLY A 71 41.20 -2.31 -46.16
CA GLY A 71 40.33 -2.76 -47.28
C GLY A 71 38.89 -2.22 -47.08
N ARG A 72 38.52 -1.02 -47.60
CA ARG A 72 37.94 -0.69 -48.94
C ARG A 72 36.43 -1.04 -49.09
N GLY A 73 35.53 -0.19 -49.61
CA GLY A 73 35.62 1.18 -50.18
C GLY A 73 34.25 1.92 -50.19
N ALA A 74 34.19 3.25 -50.37
CA ALA A 74 33.93 4.00 -51.64
C ALA A 74 32.42 4.13 -52.00
N ARG A 75 31.77 5.25 -52.40
CA ARG A 75 32.01 6.70 -52.71
C ARG A 75 30.65 7.45 -52.47
N GLY A 76 30.48 8.79 -52.44
CA GLY A 76 31.38 9.96 -52.54
C GLY A 76 30.60 11.30 -52.44
N SER A 77 31.34 12.41 -52.20
CA SER A 77 31.23 13.81 -52.73
C SER A 77 29.89 14.50 -53.07
N ALA A 78 29.70 15.83 -53.04
CA ALA A 78 30.52 17.05 -52.78
C ALA A 78 29.57 18.30 -52.81
N ALA A 79 29.90 19.57 -52.46
CA ALA A 79 30.91 20.24 -51.61
C ALA A 79 30.52 21.74 -51.49
N GLY A 80 31.10 22.53 -50.55
CA GLY A 80 30.84 23.99 -50.45
C GLY A 80 31.58 24.71 -49.30
N THR A 81 32.37 25.75 -49.60
CA THR A 81 33.39 26.33 -48.68
C THR A 81 33.26 27.84 -48.43
N ARG A 82 33.64 28.33 -47.22
CA ARG A 82 34.73 29.33 -47.01
C ARG A 82 35.01 29.67 -45.52
N ARG A 83 36.19 30.25 -45.24
CA ARG A 83 36.76 30.61 -43.91
C ARG A 83 37.07 32.11 -43.80
N ARG A 84 37.06 32.66 -42.57
CA ARG A 84 38.13 33.44 -41.84
C ARG A 84 37.47 34.28 -40.72
N ARG A 85 37.82 34.13 -39.43
CA ARG A 85 39.02 34.54 -38.64
C ARG A 85 39.12 36.04 -38.29
N GLY A 86 39.07 36.36 -36.99
CA GLY A 86 39.46 37.63 -36.34
C GLY A 86 39.59 37.42 -34.81
N HIS A 87 40.61 38.00 -34.15
CA HIS A 87 41.04 37.56 -32.80
C HIS A 87 41.85 38.65 -32.04
N VAL A 88 41.39 39.14 -30.87
CA VAL A 88 42.15 39.99 -29.90
C VAL A 88 41.61 39.73 -28.47
N ARG A 89 42.35 39.03 -27.58
CA ARG A 89 43.10 39.50 -26.37
C ARG A 89 42.38 40.54 -25.48
N ARG A 90 42.10 40.35 -24.18
CA ARG A 90 42.80 39.89 -22.94
C ARG A 90 43.55 40.98 -22.14
N GLY A 91 43.12 41.16 -20.89
CA GLY A 91 43.80 41.83 -19.76
C GLY A 91 42.80 42.07 -18.60
N VAL A 92 43.16 42.22 -17.32
CA VAL A 92 43.76 41.31 -16.31
C VAL A 92 43.91 42.15 -15.01
N ALA A 93 43.36 41.67 -13.87
CA ALA A 93 43.63 42.12 -12.48
C ALA A 93 43.21 43.59 -12.09
N ARG A 94 43.07 44.01 -10.81
CA ARG A 94 43.43 43.43 -9.48
C ARG A 94 42.49 43.93 -8.34
N ARG A 95 42.85 43.72 -7.05
CA ARG A 95 41.98 43.75 -5.82
C ARG A 95 41.97 45.05 -4.98
N GLY A 96 40.93 45.24 -4.15
CA GLY A 96 40.83 46.04 -2.88
C GLY A 96 39.35 46.15 -2.43
N ALA A 97 38.85 45.77 -1.24
CA ALA A 97 39.10 46.20 0.16
C ALA A 97 38.62 47.66 0.46
N ARG A 98 37.88 48.02 1.53
CA ARG A 98 37.16 47.32 2.63
C ARG A 98 36.24 48.32 3.41
N ALA A 99 35.10 47.87 3.97
CA ALA A 99 34.35 48.40 5.14
C ALA A 99 33.72 49.83 5.18
N GLY A 100 32.54 49.98 5.83
CA GLY A 100 31.98 51.28 6.26
C GLY A 100 30.47 51.35 6.62
N ALA A 101 30.12 51.13 7.90
CA ALA A 101 28.98 51.65 8.71
C ALA A 101 27.48 51.65 8.23
N ALA A 102 26.57 51.74 9.22
CA ALA A 102 25.11 51.90 9.15
C ALA A 102 24.67 52.90 10.27
N PRO A 103 23.38 53.09 10.65
CA PRO A 103 22.08 53.08 9.94
C PRO A 103 21.32 54.45 10.07
N ALA A 104 20.10 54.58 9.52
CA ALA A 104 19.18 55.70 9.86
C ALA A 104 17.69 55.31 9.70
N GLY A 105 16.81 55.89 10.54
CA GLY A 105 15.37 55.62 10.61
C GLY A 105 14.44 56.69 10.01
N PRO A 106 13.11 56.62 10.24
CA PRO A 106 12.09 57.35 9.48
C PRO A 106 11.48 58.58 10.20
N PRO A 107 10.86 59.50 9.44
CA PRO A 107 9.82 60.42 9.96
C PRO A 107 8.66 60.70 8.95
N PRO A 108 7.63 61.53 9.25
CA PRO A 108 6.80 61.56 10.47
C PRO A 108 5.28 61.81 10.21
N ASP A 109 4.45 61.69 11.25
CA ASP A 109 3.07 62.24 11.32
C ASP A 109 3.05 63.77 11.52
N ARG A 110 1.98 64.45 11.07
CA ARG A 110 1.53 65.78 11.58
C ARG A 110 0.00 65.94 11.63
N ARG A 111 -0.45 66.86 12.48
CA ARG A 111 -1.80 66.98 13.09
C ARG A 111 -2.66 68.12 12.49
N CYS A 112 -4.00 67.98 12.59
CA CYS A 112 -5.07 68.99 12.93
C CYS A 112 -5.13 70.36 12.19
N PRO A 113 -6.28 71.11 12.16
CA PRO A 113 -7.44 71.06 13.06
C PRO A 113 -8.86 71.16 12.41
N ASP A 114 -9.85 71.39 13.28
CA ASP A 114 -11.31 71.40 13.14
C ASP A 114 -11.91 72.76 12.65
N HIS A 115 -12.97 72.76 11.80
CA HIS A 115 -14.26 73.45 12.05
C HIS A 115 -15.28 73.60 10.88
N ARG A 116 -16.56 73.40 11.27
CA ARG A 116 -17.85 74.03 10.80
C ARG A 116 -18.69 73.48 9.62
N ARG A 117 -19.87 72.97 10.05
CA ARG A 117 -21.26 73.20 9.57
C ARG A 117 -21.88 72.33 8.45
N GLY A 118 -23.14 71.96 8.69
CA GLY A 118 -24.06 71.23 7.81
C GLY A 118 -24.01 69.70 8.02
N GLY A 119 -25.05 68.96 8.38
CA GLY A 119 -26.48 69.29 8.51
C GLY A 119 -27.32 68.25 7.75
N GLY A 120 -27.80 67.20 8.41
CA GLY A 120 -28.59 66.13 7.78
C GLY A 120 -28.73 64.90 8.68
N SER A 121 -29.95 64.42 8.88
CA SER A 121 -30.31 63.39 9.85
C SER A 121 -30.28 61.97 9.28
N CYS A 122 -29.92 60.98 10.13
CA CYS A 122 -30.71 59.74 10.28
C CYS A 122 -30.24 58.92 11.50
N ARG A 123 -31.18 58.38 12.28
CA ARG A 123 -30.90 57.69 13.56
C ARG A 123 -30.42 56.24 13.37
N ARG A 124 -29.43 55.83 14.15
CA ARG A 124 -29.24 54.45 14.66
C ARG A 124 -28.69 54.53 16.08
N HIS A 125 -29.24 53.75 17.03
CA HIS A 125 -28.70 53.63 18.38
C HIS A 125 -28.18 52.21 18.66
N ARG A 126 -26.94 52.15 19.17
CA ARG A 126 -26.43 51.11 20.08
C ARG A 126 -27.10 51.30 21.46
N ALA A 127 -27.45 50.28 22.25
CA ALA A 127 -26.68 49.17 22.83
C ALA A 127 -25.90 49.56 24.11
N GLU A 128 -25.82 48.59 25.04
CA GLU A 128 -25.10 48.58 26.34
C GLU A 128 -25.69 49.49 27.46
N ALA A 129 -25.53 49.25 28.78
CA ALA A 129 -25.42 48.09 29.68
C ALA A 129 -24.67 48.53 30.96
N ASP A 130 -25.26 48.40 32.16
CA ASP A 130 -24.66 48.60 33.51
C ASP A 130 -25.76 48.41 34.60
N HIS A 131 -25.55 48.22 35.92
CA HIS A 131 -24.54 47.47 36.70
C HIS A 131 -24.99 47.35 38.20
N ARG A 132 -24.80 46.18 38.85
CA ARG A 132 -24.60 45.91 40.33
C ARG A 132 -25.69 46.10 41.44
N ALA A 133 -25.60 45.15 42.40
CA ALA A 133 -25.89 45.18 43.88
C ALA A 133 -27.35 45.34 44.40
N GLY A 134 -27.78 44.78 45.56
CA GLY A 134 -27.17 43.79 46.49
C GLY A 134 -27.86 43.71 47.89
N ALA A 135 -27.83 42.53 48.56
CA ALA A 135 -28.21 42.24 49.98
C ALA A 135 -29.72 42.41 50.40
N ASP A 136 -30.29 41.86 51.50
CA ASP A 136 -29.79 41.04 52.63
C ASP A 136 -30.94 40.31 53.43
N ARG A 137 -30.62 39.22 54.19
CA ARG A 137 -31.35 38.61 55.37
C ARG A 137 -32.75 37.93 55.23
N ALA A 138 -33.24 37.07 56.17
CA ALA A 138 -32.67 36.02 57.07
C ALA A 138 -33.81 35.28 57.87
N CYS A 139 -33.50 34.10 58.49
CA CYS A 139 -34.36 33.25 59.37
C CYS A 139 -35.51 32.48 58.67
N GLY A 140 -35.93 31.24 59.00
CA GLY A 140 -35.54 30.21 59.98
C GLY A 140 -36.82 29.37 60.35
N GLN A 141 -36.86 28.07 60.62
CA GLN A 141 -35.87 26.96 60.75
C GLN A 141 -36.54 25.60 60.35
N GLY A 142 -35.89 24.43 60.54
CA GLY A 142 -36.57 23.10 60.58
C GLY A 142 -35.88 21.88 59.93
N ARG A 143 -35.49 20.88 60.73
CA ARG A 143 -35.04 19.50 60.40
C ARG A 143 -35.38 18.60 61.63
N PRO A 144 -35.32 17.25 61.60
CA PRO A 144 -34.93 16.32 60.52
C PRO A 144 -35.90 15.12 60.29
N SER A 145 -35.71 14.32 59.23
CA SER A 145 -35.88 12.85 59.24
C SER A 145 -35.39 12.20 57.94
N GLY A 146 -34.88 10.96 58.05
CA GLY A 146 -34.42 10.13 56.92
C GLY A 146 -35.41 9.03 56.53
N PRO A 147 -34.94 7.88 56.02
CA PRO A 147 -34.76 7.69 54.59
C PRO A 147 -35.70 6.63 53.99
N ARG A 148 -35.97 6.68 52.67
CA ARG A 148 -36.66 5.59 51.97
C ARG A 148 -35.99 5.17 50.66
N ARG A 149 -35.78 3.85 50.55
CA ARG A 149 -35.38 3.12 49.34
C ARG A 149 -36.56 3.04 48.37
N LEU A 150 -36.29 2.95 47.06
CA LEU A 150 -37.22 2.35 46.10
C LEU A 150 -36.52 1.31 45.21
N ARG A 151 -37.27 0.28 44.83
CA ARG A 151 -36.83 -0.93 44.11
C ARG A 151 -37.23 -0.89 42.63
N ARG A 152 -36.58 -1.78 41.85
CA ARG A 152 -36.90 -2.15 40.46
C ARG A 152 -38.36 -2.57 40.24
N PRO A 153 -38.87 -2.49 38.99
CA PRO A 153 -39.97 -3.31 38.50
C PRO A 153 -39.54 -4.39 37.46
N ARG A 154 -40.29 -5.50 37.48
CA ARG A 154 -40.46 -6.60 36.50
C ARG A 154 -41.73 -7.35 36.95
N PRO A 155 -42.36 -8.21 36.12
CA PRO A 155 -42.75 -8.08 34.72
C PRO A 155 -44.30 -8.24 34.59
N TRP A 156 -44.84 -8.41 33.38
CA TRP A 156 -46.21 -8.89 33.14
C TRP A 156 -46.21 -10.16 32.26
N HIS A 157 -47.20 -11.03 32.47
CA HIS A 157 -47.32 -12.35 31.85
C HIS A 157 -48.78 -12.67 31.46
N GLY A 158 -48.95 -13.47 30.40
CA GLY A 158 -50.14 -14.29 30.12
C GLY A 158 -50.57 -14.24 28.65
N SER A 159 -51.19 -15.27 28.06
CA SER A 159 -51.32 -16.71 28.42
C SER A 159 -51.71 -17.51 27.14
N THR A 160 -51.35 -18.80 27.07
CA THR A 160 -51.60 -19.70 25.93
C THR A 160 -53.06 -20.18 25.80
N PRO A 161 -53.51 -20.65 24.62
CA PRO A 161 -53.52 -22.11 24.33
C PRO A 161 -53.13 -22.44 22.86
N GLY A 162 -52.91 -23.68 22.40
CA GLY A 162 -52.85 -24.98 23.06
C GLY A 162 -52.82 -26.16 22.05
N ARG A 163 -51.69 -26.88 21.97
CA ARG A 163 -51.46 -28.25 21.43
C ARG A 163 -52.09 -28.72 20.10
N ARG A 164 -51.25 -29.20 19.18
CA ARG A 164 -51.36 -30.56 18.59
C ARG A 164 -49.97 -31.19 18.35
N ARG A 165 -49.85 -32.50 18.57
CA ARG A 165 -48.64 -33.31 18.33
C ARG A 165 -48.73 -33.99 16.97
N ILE A 166 -47.62 -34.07 16.23
CA ILE A 166 -47.37 -35.15 15.24
C ILE A 166 -45.96 -35.71 15.50
N ARG A 167 -45.80 -37.02 15.30
CA ARG A 167 -44.62 -37.81 15.66
C ARG A 167 -43.56 -37.81 14.55
N GLN A 168 -42.29 -37.98 14.93
CA GLN A 168 -41.27 -38.56 14.06
C GLN A 168 -41.64 -40.01 13.67
N PRO A 169 -40.97 -40.56 12.64
CA PRO A 169 -40.27 -41.82 12.88
C PRO A 169 -38.81 -41.77 12.45
N ALA A 170 -37.94 -42.34 13.27
CA ALA A 170 -36.57 -42.68 12.87
C ALA A 170 -36.57 -43.95 11.99
N ARG A 171 -35.73 -43.98 10.95
CA ARG A 171 -35.25 -45.22 10.29
C ARG A 171 -34.01 -44.94 9.45
N GLY A 172 -32.92 -45.61 9.79
CA GLY A 172 -31.90 -46.08 8.86
C GLY A 172 -31.53 -47.51 9.27
N PRO A 173 -30.49 -48.13 8.70
CA PRO A 173 -29.81 -47.84 7.42
C PRO A 173 -29.81 -49.09 6.50
N ARG A 174 -29.44 -48.96 5.21
CA ARG A 174 -28.77 -50.01 4.40
C ARG A 174 -28.47 -49.56 2.97
N SER A 175 -27.56 -50.33 2.33
CA SER A 175 -27.22 -50.33 0.89
C SER A 175 -26.27 -49.18 0.44
N HIS A 176 -25.22 -49.41 -0.37
CA HIS A 176 -24.59 -50.64 -0.88
C HIS A 176 -23.06 -50.50 -0.93
N ARG A 177 -22.32 -51.58 -0.65
CA ARG A 177 -20.94 -51.75 -1.13
C ARG A 177 -20.96 -52.08 -2.62
N LEU A 178 -20.19 -51.36 -3.43
CA LEU A 178 -19.60 -51.88 -4.67
C LEU A 178 -18.14 -51.45 -4.70
N GLY A 179 -17.23 -52.43 -4.75
CA GLY A 179 -15.80 -52.16 -4.85
C GLY A 179 -15.37 -51.90 -6.30
N ARG A 180 -14.24 -51.22 -6.48
CA ARG A 180 -13.43 -51.36 -7.69
C ARG A 180 -12.02 -51.79 -7.30
N ALA A 181 -11.54 -52.78 -8.02
CA ALA A 181 -10.24 -53.40 -7.80
C ALA A 181 -9.09 -52.54 -8.32
N ALA A 182 -7.88 -52.91 -7.92
CA ALA A 182 -6.64 -52.22 -8.24
C ALA A 182 -6.32 -52.19 -9.75
N HIS A 183 -5.53 -51.20 -10.16
CA HIS A 183 -4.44 -51.46 -11.09
C HIS A 183 -3.16 -50.71 -10.67
N ARG A 184 -2.20 -51.48 -10.15
CA ARG A 184 -0.79 -51.08 -10.12
C ARG A 184 -0.17 -51.30 -11.51
N ARG A 185 0.51 -50.29 -12.04
CA ARG A 185 1.70 -50.40 -12.91
C ARG A 185 2.61 -49.23 -12.48
N ALA A 186 3.79 -49.41 -11.88
CA ALA A 186 4.91 -50.29 -12.24
C ALA A 186 5.47 -49.98 -13.63
N LEU A 187 6.40 -49.01 -13.67
CA LEU A 187 7.39 -48.84 -14.72
C LEU A 187 8.76 -48.72 -14.04
N CYS A 188 9.59 -49.75 -14.17
CA CYS A 188 11.03 -49.61 -13.95
C CYS A 188 11.63 -48.76 -15.08
N GLY A 189 12.61 -47.92 -14.77
CA GLY A 189 13.31 -47.12 -15.78
C GLY A 189 14.32 -47.96 -16.59
N TRP A 190 15.12 -47.29 -17.41
CA TRP A 190 16.56 -47.56 -17.60
C TRP A 190 17.24 -46.36 -18.28
N LEU A 191 18.57 -46.32 -18.24
CA LEU A 191 19.40 -45.15 -18.57
C LEU A 191 19.83 -45.05 -20.06
N HIS A 192 20.26 -43.85 -20.44
CA HIS A 192 21.24 -43.49 -21.49
C HIS A 192 21.41 -44.40 -22.74
N HIS A 193 21.25 -43.82 -23.95
CA HIS A 193 22.45 -43.39 -24.71
C HIS A 193 22.20 -42.45 -25.90
N SER A 194 23.28 -41.73 -26.20
CA SER A 194 23.51 -40.72 -27.23
C SER A 194 23.41 -41.18 -28.70
N ARG A 195 23.02 -40.23 -29.57
CA ARG A 195 23.54 -39.93 -30.94
C ARG A 195 23.97 -41.09 -31.87
N THR A 196 23.43 -41.09 -33.09
CA THR A 196 24.24 -41.01 -34.34
C THR A 196 23.39 -40.49 -35.53
N HIS A 197 24.02 -39.74 -36.43
CA HIS A 197 23.50 -39.42 -37.77
C HIS A 197 23.81 -40.58 -38.73
N HIS A 198 22.94 -40.84 -39.74
CA HIS A 198 23.30 -40.68 -41.16
C HIS A 198 22.10 -40.83 -42.12
N ASP A 199 22.12 -39.98 -43.15
CA ASP A 199 21.68 -40.10 -44.55
C ASP A 199 20.29 -40.61 -45.01
N ARG A 200 19.83 -39.90 -46.06
CA ARG A 200 18.73 -40.22 -46.98
C ARG A 200 19.24 -41.12 -48.12
N PRO A 201 18.38 -41.80 -48.88
CA PRO A 201 17.96 -41.20 -50.16
C PRO A 201 16.47 -41.43 -50.54
N ARG A 202 16.11 -41.06 -51.78
CA ARG A 202 14.75 -40.85 -52.32
C ARG A 202 14.24 -42.04 -53.16
N MET A 203 12.92 -42.28 -53.18
CA MET A 203 12.05 -42.57 -54.37
C MET A 203 10.60 -42.79 -53.89
N ARG A 204 9.55 -42.15 -54.45
CA ARG A 204 8.74 -42.56 -55.64
C ARG A 204 8.44 -44.08 -55.63
N SER A 205 7.18 -44.54 -55.58
CA SER A 205 6.17 -44.44 -56.67
C SER A 205 4.73 -44.83 -56.22
N ARG A 206 3.75 -44.69 -57.14
CA ARG A 206 2.30 -44.94 -56.97
C ARG A 206 1.86 -46.38 -57.31
N VAL A 207 0.82 -46.89 -56.63
CA VAL A 207 -0.27 -47.81 -57.10
C VAL A 207 -1.45 -47.58 -56.09
N ALA A 208 -2.75 -47.39 -56.37
CA ALA A 208 -3.73 -48.04 -57.25
C ALA A 208 -3.95 -49.55 -56.88
N THR A 209 -5.14 -50.16 -56.84
CA THR A 209 -6.51 -49.71 -57.15
C THR A 209 -7.58 -50.63 -56.50
N ALA A 210 -8.78 -50.08 -56.25
CA ALA A 210 -10.12 -50.67 -56.39
C ALA A 210 -10.56 -51.98 -55.68
N ALA A 211 -11.73 -51.90 -55.02
CA ALA A 211 -12.79 -52.91 -55.08
C ALA A 211 -14.17 -52.23 -55.01
N ALA A 212 -15.02 -52.50 -56.01
CA ALA A 212 -16.43 -52.11 -56.15
C ALA A 212 -17.27 -53.41 -56.21
N ALA A 213 -18.60 -53.49 -56.19
CA ALA A 213 -19.72 -52.67 -55.67
C ALA A 213 -21.00 -53.52 -55.87
N ALA A 214 -22.07 -53.28 -55.08
CA ALA A 214 -23.48 -53.63 -55.38
C ALA A 214 -24.35 -53.02 -54.27
N PHE A 215 -25.37 -52.18 -54.51
CA PHE A 215 -26.59 -52.46 -55.27
C PHE A 215 -27.26 -51.15 -55.75
N VAL A 216 -28.14 -51.26 -56.75
CA VAL A 216 -28.91 -50.14 -57.34
C VAL A 216 -30.40 -50.36 -57.11
N THR A 217 -31.14 -49.32 -56.67
CA THR A 217 -32.52 -49.06 -57.14
C THR A 217 -32.97 -47.61 -56.88
N LEU A 218 -33.59 -47.03 -57.91
CA LEU A 218 -34.25 -45.73 -58.04
C LEU A 218 -35.19 -45.38 -56.84
N LEU A 219 -35.43 -44.12 -56.48
CA LEU A 219 -36.29 -43.16 -57.22
C LEU A 219 -36.17 -41.72 -56.67
N ALA A 220 -36.64 -40.74 -57.45
CA ALA A 220 -36.45 -39.32 -57.19
C ALA A 220 -37.43 -38.72 -56.17
N ALA A 221 -36.90 -38.05 -55.13
CA ALA A 221 -37.60 -37.04 -54.34
C ALA A 221 -36.63 -36.19 -53.48
N CYS A 222 -35.53 -35.68 -54.05
CA CYS A 222 -34.66 -34.72 -53.35
C CYS A 222 -35.23 -33.31 -53.48
N THR A 223 -36.27 -33.01 -52.68
CA THR A 223 -36.50 -31.63 -52.26
C THR A 223 -35.25 -31.15 -51.53
N THR A 224 -34.84 -29.91 -51.81
CA THR A 224 -33.73 -29.27 -51.11
C THR A 224 -34.10 -29.11 -49.64
N ALA A 225 -33.66 -30.04 -48.79
CA ALA A 225 -33.45 -29.75 -47.39
C ALA A 225 -32.39 -28.65 -47.36
N GLY A 226 -32.84 -27.41 -47.19
CA GLY A 226 -31.92 -26.34 -46.80
C GLY A 226 -31.29 -26.79 -45.50
N GLU A 227 -29.96 -26.88 -45.49
CA GLU A 227 -29.23 -26.89 -44.22
C GLU A 227 -29.49 -25.52 -43.61
N ASP A 228 -30.52 -25.45 -42.75
CA ASP A 228 -30.69 -24.37 -41.80
C ASP A 228 -29.42 -24.35 -40.95
N ALA A 229 -28.43 -23.59 -41.43
CA ALA A 229 -27.30 -23.15 -40.67
C ALA A 229 -27.86 -22.37 -39.50
N SER A 230 -28.12 -23.09 -38.40
CA SER A 230 -28.57 -22.53 -37.13
C SER A 230 -27.61 -21.40 -36.82
N ALA A 231 -28.10 -20.17 -37.04
CA ALA A 231 -27.36 -18.98 -36.71
C ALA A 231 -27.20 -19.03 -35.19
N GLN A 232 -26.01 -19.43 -34.73
CA GLN A 232 -25.65 -19.33 -33.33
C GLN A 232 -25.91 -17.87 -32.95
N GLU A 233 -26.96 -17.63 -32.17
CA GLU A 233 -27.29 -16.30 -31.67
C GLU A 233 -26.08 -15.82 -30.87
N THR A 234 -25.29 -14.94 -31.47
CA THR A 234 -24.22 -14.24 -30.75
C THR A 234 -24.89 -13.57 -29.56
N PRO A 235 -24.47 -13.89 -28.31
CA PRO A 235 -25.14 -13.39 -27.12
C PRO A 235 -25.31 -11.87 -27.20
N SER A 236 -26.52 -11.40 -26.92
CA SER A 236 -26.79 -9.96 -26.90
C SER A 236 -25.86 -9.27 -25.88
N PRO A 237 -25.20 -8.16 -26.23
CA PRO A 237 -24.31 -7.46 -25.30
C PRO A 237 -25.03 -7.09 -24.00
N VAL A 238 -24.39 -7.37 -22.87
CA VAL A 238 -24.97 -7.23 -21.54
C VAL A 238 -24.36 -6.05 -20.78
N ASN A 239 -24.98 -5.64 -19.68
CA ASN A 239 -24.35 -4.68 -18.79
C ASN A 239 -23.26 -5.41 -17.97
N GLY A 240 -22.06 -4.83 -17.87
CA GLY A 240 -21.08 -5.20 -16.86
C GLY A 240 -21.67 -5.02 -15.46
N ALA A 241 -21.20 -5.82 -14.51
CA ALA A 241 -21.67 -5.76 -13.12
C ALA A 241 -21.20 -4.44 -12.48
N ALA A 242 -22.08 -3.83 -11.68
CA ALA A 242 -21.69 -2.85 -10.67
C ALA A 242 -21.27 -3.61 -9.42
N GLY A 243 -20.14 -3.25 -8.82
CA GLY A 243 -19.43 -4.09 -7.85
C GLY A 243 -18.62 -5.21 -8.55
N ILE A 244 -17.44 -5.51 -8.04
CA ILE A 244 -16.60 -6.65 -8.47
C ILE A 244 -17.04 -7.98 -7.82
N GLY A 245 -17.94 -7.91 -6.84
CA GLY A 245 -18.47 -9.07 -6.11
C GLY A 245 -17.79 -9.35 -4.76
N ASP A 246 -17.00 -8.42 -4.21
CA ASP A 246 -16.54 -8.52 -2.83
C ASP A 246 -17.70 -8.30 -1.84
N ARG A 247 -17.78 -9.12 -0.79
CA ARG A 247 -18.87 -9.08 0.20
C ARG A 247 -18.73 -8.01 1.27
N TYR A 248 -17.52 -7.51 1.52
CA TYR A 248 -17.27 -6.47 2.52
C TYR A 248 -17.63 -5.10 1.95
N PHE A 249 -17.30 -4.89 0.68
CA PHE A 249 -17.58 -3.65 -0.02
C PHE A 249 -18.23 -3.96 -1.39
N PRO A 250 -19.53 -4.30 -1.42
CA PRO A 250 -20.22 -4.76 -2.62
C PRO A 250 -20.48 -3.66 -3.66
N ALA A 251 -20.11 -2.41 -3.36
CA ALA A 251 -20.14 -1.28 -4.30
C ALA A 251 -18.78 -1.04 -4.98
N ASP A 252 -17.71 -1.70 -4.52
CA ASP A 252 -16.34 -1.48 -4.99
C ASP A 252 -16.07 -2.24 -6.28
N GLY A 253 -15.39 -1.58 -7.20
CA GLY A 253 -15.01 -2.18 -8.46
C GLY A 253 -16.23 -2.62 -9.27
N ASN A 254 -15.95 -3.33 -10.35
CA ASN A 254 -16.86 -3.44 -11.47
C ASN A 254 -16.51 -4.66 -12.31
N GLY A 255 -17.53 -5.35 -12.82
CA GLY A 255 -17.39 -6.58 -13.59
C GLY A 255 -17.52 -6.39 -15.10
N GLY A 256 -16.97 -7.34 -15.85
CA GLY A 256 -17.07 -7.42 -17.31
C GLY A 256 -15.91 -6.78 -18.09
N TYR A 257 -14.93 -6.21 -17.38
CA TYR A 257 -13.65 -5.78 -17.94
C TYR A 257 -12.53 -5.94 -16.90
N ASP A 258 -11.27 -5.89 -17.36
CA ASP A 258 -10.05 -5.83 -16.54
C ASP A 258 -9.24 -4.58 -16.94
N VAL A 259 -8.68 -3.84 -15.96
CA VAL A 259 -7.94 -2.60 -16.22
C VAL A 259 -6.43 -2.83 -16.33
N THR A 260 -5.92 -2.62 -17.54
CA THR A 260 -4.48 -2.71 -17.81
C THR A 260 -3.70 -1.43 -17.45
N HIS A 261 -4.32 -0.25 -17.55
CA HIS A 261 -3.62 1.03 -17.35
C HIS A 261 -4.52 2.22 -16.98
N TYR A 262 -4.09 3.01 -15.99
CA TYR A 262 -4.63 4.33 -15.65
C TYR A 262 -3.66 5.45 -16.04
N ALA A 263 -4.13 6.46 -16.78
CA ALA A 263 -3.43 7.71 -17.02
C ALA A 263 -4.22 8.89 -16.41
N ILE A 264 -3.78 9.32 -15.23
CA ILE A 264 -4.44 10.35 -14.40
C ILE A 264 -3.78 11.71 -14.67
N ASN A 265 -4.56 12.76 -14.95
CA ASN A 265 -4.06 14.08 -15.30
C ASN A 265 -4.84 15.19 -14.59
N ASP A 266 -4.37 15.57 -13.40
CA ASP A 266 -5.15 16.39 -12.47
C ASP A 266 -4.48 17.73 -12.17
N THR A 267 -5.30 18.70 -11.79
CA THR A 267 -4.85 20.02 -11.33
C THR A 267 -5.33 20.27 -9.91
N MET A 268 -4.38 20.27 -8.97
CA MET A 268 -4.65 20.52 -7.56
C MET A 268 -4.46 22.01 -7.21
N ARG A 269 -5.52 22.64 -6.71
CA ARG A 269 -5.53 24.04 -6.26
C ARG A 269 -5.58 24.09 -4.73
N LEU A 270 -4.44 23.87 -4.06
CA LEU A 270 -4.35 23.76 -2.58
C LEU A 270 -5.18 24.81 -1.82
N ARG A 271 -4.95 26.11 -2.06
CA ARG A 271 -5.69 27.22 -1.42
C ARG A 271 -7.21 27.19 -1.61
N ALA A 272 -7.70 26.56 -2.67
CA ALA A 272 -9.13 26.45 -2.96
C ALA A 272 -9.71 25.09 -2.59
N GLY A 273 -8.91 24.15 -2.08
CA GLY A 273 -9.32 22.76 -1.80
C GLY A 273 -9.77 21.95 -3.02
N THR A 274 -9.66 22.49 -4.24
CA THR A 274 -10.28 21.92 -5.44
C THR A 274 -9.31 21.11 -6.30
N LEU A 275 -9.82 19.99 -6.81
CA LEU A 275 -9.20 19.14 -7.81
C LEU A 275 -10.06 19.12 -9.09
N SER A 276 -9.42 19.12 -10.25
CA SER A 276 -10.08 19.02 -11.56
C SER A 276 -9.13 18.38 -12.56
N GLY A 277 -9.59 17.36 -13.28
CA GLY A 277 -8.73 16.52 -14.10
C GLY A 277 -9.47 15.59 -15.06
N THR A 278 -8.72 14.64 -15.58
CA THR A 278 -9.24 13.53 -16.41
C THR A 278 -8.51 12.25 -16.06
N THR A 279 -9.27 11.17 -15.88
CA THR A 279 -8.73 9.81 -15.83
C THR A 279 -8.96 9.14 -17.16
N LYS A 280 -7.91 8.70 -17.83
CA LYS A 280 -8.02 7.77 -18.96
C LYS A 280 -7.73 6.36 -18.45
N ILE A 281 -8.69 5.46 -18.60
CA ILE A 281 -8.57 4.05 -18.28
C ILE A 281 -8.41 3.28 -19.60
N THR A 282 -7.50 2.31 -19.63
CA THR A 282 -7.34 1.35 -20.75
C THR A 282 -7.64 -0.03 -20.21
N ALA A 283 -8.70 -0.65 -20.72
CA ALA A 283 -9.26 -1.88 -20.18
C ALA A 283 -9.51 -2.90 -21.28
N ARG A 284 -9.61 -4.18 -20.91
CA ARG A 284 -9.99 -5.27 -21.80
C ARG A 284 -11.36 -5.79 -21.38
N ALA A 285 -12.32 -5.80 -22.30
CA ALA A 285 -13.62 -6.40 -22.01
C ALA A 285 -13.48 -7.92 -21.84
N THR A 286 -14.08 -8.48 -20.79
CA THR A 286 -14.10 -9.94 -20.55
C THR A 286 -15.37 -10.60 -21.12
N GLN A 287 -16.35 -9.79 -21.50
CA GLN A 287 -17.62 -10.18 -22.13
C GLN A 287 -18.09 -9.10 -23.12
N ASP A 288 -19.17 -9.33 -23.87
CA ASP A 288 -19.77 -8.30 -24.74
C ASP A 288 -20.53 -7.27 -23.90
N LEU A 289 -20.07 -6.01 -23.90
CA LEU A 289 -20.57 -4.94 -23.02
C LEU A 289 -21.49 -3.94 -23.76
N ALA A 290 -22.76 -3.89 -23.37
CA ALA A 290 -23.69 -2.79 -23.66
C ALA A 290 -23.46 -1.57 -22.73
N SER A 291 -22.99 -1.81 -21.51
CA SER A 291 -22.51 -0.77 -20.59
C SER A 291 -21.52 -1.37 -19.60
N PHE A 292 -20.75 -0.52 -18.92
CA PHE A 292 -19.87 -0.84 -17.79
C PHE A 292 -19.91 0.35 -16.82
N SER A 293 -19.36 0.22 -15.62
CA SER A 293 -19.34 1.34 -14.67
C SER A 293 -17.93 1.60 -14.12
N VAL A 294 -17.76 2.63 -13.30
CA VAL A 294 -16.49 3.05 -12.69
C VAL A 294 -16.76 3.85 -11.42
N ASP A 295 -15.86 3.73 -10.45
CA ASP A 295 -15.99 4.29 -9.12
C ASP A 295 -15.43 5.72 -9.08
N LEU A 296 -16.25 6.70 -8.70
CA LEU A 296 -15.86 8.12 -8.64
C LEU A 296 -16.85 8.96 -7.82
N LEU A 297 -16.45 9.50 -6.66
CA LEU A 297 -17.28 10.39 -5.84
C LEU A 297 -17.30 11.86 -6.31
N LEU A 298 -16.38 12.25 -7.20
CA LEU A 298 -16.33 13.59 -7.80
C LEU A 298 -17.41 13.80 -8.89
N THR A 299 -17.69 15.07 -9.19
CA THR A 299 -18.60 15.46 -10.27
C THR A 299 -17.99 15.15 -11.63
N VAL A 300 -18.63 14.27 -12.40
CA VAL A 300 -18.29 13.98 -13.79
C VAL A 300 -18.53 15.21 -14.66
N THR A 301 -17.55 15.61 -15.46
CA THR A 301 -17.64 16.73 -16.41
C THR A 301 -17.80 16.28 -17.86
N GLY A 302 -17.52 15.02 -18.15
CA GLY A 302 -17.74 14.40 -19.47
C GLY A 302 -17.15 13.00 -19.54
N VAL A 303 -17.68 12.18 -20.45
CA VAL A 303 -17.21 10.81 -20.68
C VAL A 303 -17.05 10.56 -22.18
N THR A 304 -15.93 9.93 -22.56
CA THR A 304 -15.74 9.37 -23.91
C THR A 304 -15.32 7.91 -23.81
N VAL A 305 -15.75 7.08 -24.75
CA VAL A 305 -15.27 5.71 -24.95
C VAL A 305 -14.71 5.60 -26.37
N ASN A 306 -13.47 5.14 -26.50
CA ASN A 306 -12.71 5.07 -27.75
C ASN A 306 -12.72 6.41 -28.54
N GLY A 307 -12.66 7.53 -27.81
CA GLY A 307 -12.70 8.89 -28.36
C GLY A 307 -14.09 9.41 -28.75
N ALA A 308 -15.12 8.56 -28.79
CA ALA A 308 -16.50 8.97 -29.02
C ALA A 308 -17.19 9.37 -27.70
N ALA A 309 -17.97 10.44 -27.71
CA ALA A 309 -18.81 10.82 -26.57
C ALA A 309 -19.76 9.67 -26.18
N ALA A 310 -19.77 9.33 -24.89
CA ALA A 310 -20.61 8.28 -24.31
C ALA A 310 -21.65 8.89 -23.36
N SER A 311 -22.81 8.25 -23.22
CA SER A 311 -23.76 8.64 -22.18
C SER A 311 -23.38 7.99 -20.85
N TYR A 312 -23.75 8.61 -19.73
CA TYR A 312 -23.52 8.05 -18.40
C TYR A 312 -24.72 8.30 -17.48
N SER A 313 -24.81 7.50 -16.43
CA SER A 313 -25.83 7.57 -15.39
C SER A 313 -25.18 7.24 -14.04
N ARG A 314 -25.68 7.80 -12.96
CA ARG A 314 -25.20 7.52 -11.60
C ARG A 314 -26.27 6.75 -10.83
N PRO A 315 -26.20 5.41 -10.74
CA PRO A 315 -27.21 4.62 -10.04
C PRO A 315 -27.13 4.83 -8.52
N ASN A 316 -25.97 5.23 -8.00
CA ASN A 316 -25.76 5.66 -6.62
C ASN A 316 -24.68 6.77 -6.57
N ARG A 317 -24.19 7.14 -5.37
CA ARG A 317 -23.17 8.19 -5.22
C ARG A 317 -21.74 7.74 -5.50
N HIS A 318 -21.41 6.46 -5.38
CA HIS A 318 -20.09 5.90 -5.70
C HIS A 318 -19.93 5.68 -7.22
N GLU A 319 -20.98 5.14 -7.84
CA GLU A 319 -20.95 4.51 -9.16
C GLU A 319 -21.23 5.46 -10.35
N VAL A 320 -20.53 5.25 -11.46
CA VAL A 320 -20.72 5.95 -12.75
C VAL A 320 -20.87 4.93 -13.88
N ARG A 321 -22.11 4.53 -14.17
CA ARG A 321 -22.43 3.61 -15.28
C ARG A 321 -22.41 4.32 -16.63
N ILE A 322 -21.53 3.86 -17.51
CA ILE A 322 -21.18 4.42 -18.82
C ILE A 322 -21.73 3.54 -19.95
N ARG A 323 -22.41 4.16 -20.91
CA ARG A 323 -22.96 3.54 -22.12
C ARG A 323 -22.23 4.06 -23.37
N PRO A 324 -21.37 3.23 -24.00
CA PRO A 324 -20.72 3.59 -25.27
C PRO A 324 -21.75 3.70 -26.41
N LYS A 325 -21.38 4.36 -27.53
CA LYS A 325 -22.26 4.47 -28.72
C LYS A 325 -22.51 3.14 -29.42
N SER A 326 -21.60 2.20 -29.27
CA SER A 326 -21.66 0.85 -29.82
C SER A 326 -21.16 -0.11 -28.75
N PRO A 327 -21.73 -1.32 -28.62
CA PRO A 327 -21.23 -2.31 -27.67
C PRO A 327 -19.75 -2.60 -27.84
N ILE A 328 -19.06 -2.93 -26.74
CA ILE A 328 -17.64 -3.30 -26.75
C ILE A 328 -17.58 -4.83 -26.79
N PRO A 329 -17.03 -5.46 -27.84
CA PRO A 329 -16.99 -6.91 -27.91
C PRO A 329 -16.01 -7.55 -26.93
N ALA A 330 -16.30 -8.77 -26.51
CA ALA A 330 -15.45 -9.58 -25.64
C ALA A 330 -14.00 -9.67 -26.16
N GLY A 331 -13.04 -9.57 -25.25
CA GLY A 331 -11.61 -9.61 -25.54
C GLY A 331 -11.05 -8.39 -26.28
N LYS A 332 -11.85 -7.36 -26.59
CA LYS A 332 -11.35 -6.11 -27.17
C LYS A 332 -10.81 -5.19 -26.08
N THR A 333 -9.65 -4.60 -26.34
CA THR A 333 -9.17 -3.45 -25.59
C THR A 333 -9.99 -2.21 -25.97
N PHE A 334 -10.42 -1.46 -24.97
CA PHE A 334 -11.07 -0.17 -25.12
C PHE A 334 -10.41 0.87 -24.20
N THR A 335 -10.72 2.13 -24.46
CA THR A 335 -10.30 3.25 -23.61
C THR A 335 -11.52 4.05 -23.20
N VAL A 336 -11.57 4.46 -21.94
CA VAL A 336 -12.56 5.41 -21.44
C VAL A 336 -11.83 6.61 -20.85
N VAL A 337 -12.33 7.82 -21.11
CA VAL A 337 -11.83 9.05 -20.50
C VAL A 337 -12.96 9.68 -19.71
N VAL A 338 -12.77 9.79 -18.40
CA VAL A 338 -13.70 10.41 -17.46
C VAL A 338 -13.10 11.74 -17.00
N GLY A 339 -13.71 12.84 -17.43
CA GLY A 339 -13.44 14.17 -16.87
C GLY A 339 -14.13 14.32 -15.53
N HIS A 340 -13.45 14.91 -14.54
CA HIS A 340 -13.97 15.04 -13.18
C HIS A 340 -13.54 16.37 -12.54
N GLN A 341 -14.31 16.85 -11.56
CA GLN A 341 -13.93 17.98 -10.70
C GLN A 341 -14.66 17.98 -9.36
N GLY A 342 -14.10 18.67 -8.36
CA GLY A 342 -14.76 18.92 -7.08
C GLY A 342 -13.82 19.38 -5.99
N THR A 343 -14.29 19.25 -4.76
CA THR A 343 -13.54 19.51 -3.52
C THR A 343 -13.45 18.19 -2.74
N PRO A 344 -12.40 17.38 -2.93
CA PRO A 344 -12.33 16.05 -2.32
C PRO A 344 -12.41 16.09 -0.78
N GLY A 345 -11.86 17.13 -0.15
CA GLY A 345 -11.92 17.32 1.31
C GLY A 345 -13.32 17.58 1.89
N SER A 346 -14.35 17.80 1.07
CA SER A 346 -15.76 17.84 1.51
C SER A 346 -16.51 16.54 1.21
N ILE A 347 -15.84 15.50 0.70
CA ILE A 347 -16.43 14.21 0.40
C ILE A 347 -16.24 13.27 1.58
N SER A 348 -17.33 12.63 1.98
CA SER A 348 -17.36 11.42 2.80
C SER A 348 -18.20 10.36 2.09
N TRP A 349 -17.92 9.09 2.36
CA TRP A 349 -18.57 7.90 1.84
C TRP A 349 -18.44 6.81 2.90
N GLU A 350 -19.52 6.10 3.25
CA GLU A 350 -19.56 5.07 4.32
C GLU A 350 -18.87 5.46 5.66
N GLY A 351 -18.81 6.76 5.98
CA GLY A 351 -18.15 7.30 7.17
C GLY A 351 -16.69 7.73 6.97
N GLU A 352 -16.05 7.30 5.88
CA GLU A 352 -14.67 7.62 5.55
C GLU A 352 -14.47 9.09 5.12
N ARG A 353 -13.23 9.56 5.27
CA ARG A 353 -12.77 10.90 4.86
C ARG A 353 -11.33 10.82 4.36
N SER A 354 -11.14 10.13 3.23
CA SER A 354 -9.87 9.79 2.59
C SER A 354 -9.07 10.99 2.02
N TRP A 355 -9.11 12.16 2.64
CA TRP A 355 -8.48 13.35 2.10
C TRP A 355 -7.93 14.29 3.17
N PHE A 356 -6.61 14.24 3.37
CA PHE A 356 -5.91 15.04 4.36
C PHE A 356 -5.38 16.31 3.70
N GLY A 357 -6.08 17.44 3.83
CA GLY A 357 -5.80 18.65 3.06
C GLY A 357 -6.02 19.98 3.78
N ASN A 358 -5.15 20.94 3.51
CA ASN A 358 -5.32 22.35 3.83
C ASN A 358 -4.78 23.23 2.68
N GLU A 359 -4.78 24.56 2.85
CA GLU A 359 -4.37 25.51 1.80
C GLU A 359 -2.91 25.38 1.32
N ARG A 360 -2.06 24.65 2.05
CA ARG A 360 -0.60 24.60 1.90
C ARG A 360 -0.07 23.20 1.59
N GLU A 361 -0.75 22.17 2.05
CA GLU A 361 -0.40 20.77 1.83
C GLU A 361 -1.64 19.89 1.75
N VAL A 362 -1.61 18.91 0.85
CA VAL A 362 -2.61 17.85 0.74
C VAL A 362 -1.94 16.51 0.52
N VAL A 363 -2.56 15.45 1.03
CA VAL A 363 -2.21 14.06 0.85
C VAL A 363 -3.51 13.28 0.58
N ALA A 364 -3.55 12.62 -0.57
CA ALA A 364 -4.63 11.72 -0.98
C ALA A 364 -4.20 10.28 -0.68
N ILE A 365 -4.56 9.78 0.50
CA ILE A 365 -4.29 8.41 0.97
C ILE A 365 -5.49 7.92 1.80
N ASN A 366 -5.83 6.64 1.66
CA ASN A 366 -6.59 5.82 2.60
C ASN A 366 -6.59 4.37 2.10
N GLU A 367 -6.92 3.44 2.98
CA GLU A 367 -7.37 2.08 2.66
C GLU A 367 -8.68 1.84 3.43
N PRO A 368 -9.72 1.20 2.87
CA PRO A 368 -9.78 0.55 1.55
C PRO A 368 -9.94 1.54 0.38
N HIS A 369 -10.57 2.71 0.59
CA HIS A 369 -10.98 3.59 -0.52
C HIS A 369 -10.26 4.92 -0.55
N ILE A 370 -9.53 5.17 -1.65
CA ILE A 370 -9.00 6.50 -1.95
C ILE A 370 -9.25 6.93 -3.40
N ALA A 371 -9.28 6.01 -4.37
CA ALA A 371 -9.37 6.39 -5.77
C ALA A 371 -10.59 7.28 -6.09
N PRO A 372 -11.82 6.98 -5.62
CA PRO A 372 -13.02 7.75 -5.95
C PRO A 372 -12.99 9.22 -5.48
N TRP A 373 -12.10 9.58 -4.54
CA TRP A 373 -11.90 10.97 -4.12
C TRP A 373 -11.12 11.81 -5.15
N TRP A 374 -10.37 11.20 -6.07
CA TRP A 374 -9.51 11.94 -7.01
C TRP A 374 -9.39 11.40 -8.45
N PHE A 375 -9.69 10.12 -8.72
CA PHE A 375 -9.72 9.58 -10.08
C PHE A 375 -10.83 8.53 -10.26
N ALA A 376 -11.24 8.29 -11.52
CA ALA A 376 -12.22 7.26 -11.82
C ALA A 376 -11.53 5.89 -11.91
N ALA A 377 -12.04 4.90 -11.18
CA ALA A 377 -11.35 3.63 -10.97
C ALA A 377 -12.27 2.40 -11.14
N ASN A 378 -11.65 1.23 -11.16
CA ASN A 378 -12.24 -0.04 -10.77
C ASN A 378 -11.67 -0.34 -9.37
N ASP A 379 -12.28 0.22 -8.33
CA ASP A 379 -11.60 0.47 -7.03
C ASP A 379 -11.55 -0.77 -6.12
N HIS A 380 -10.83 -1.82 -6.52
CA HIS A 380 -10.68 -3.03 -5.71
C HIS A 380 -9.29 -3.68 -5.88
N PRO A 381 -8.68 -4.26 -4.81
CA PRO A 381 -7.36 -4.89 -4.87
C PRO A 381 -7.18 -5.97 -5.95
N ARG A 382 -8.26 -6.61 -6.42
CA ARG A 382 -8.24 -7.64 -7.47
C ARG A 382 -7.88 -7.09 -8.87
N ASP A 383 -8.21 -5.83 -9.18
CA ASP A 383 -8.00 -5.26 -10.53
C ASP A 383 -6.73 -4.39 -10.59
N LYS A 384 -5.56 -5.04 -10.53
CA LYS A 384 -4.26 -4.34 -10.55
C LYS A 384 -3.93 -3.81 -11.94
N ALA A 385 -3.53 -2.54 -12.00
CA ALA A 385 -3.18 -1.86 -13.24
C ALA A 385 -1.79 -1.20 -13.18
N THR A 386 -1.29 -0.76 -14.34
CA THR A 386 -0.14 0.17 -14.40
C THR A 386 -0.61 1.62 -14.37
N PHE A 387 0.20 2.57 -13.88
CA PHE A 387 -0.24 3.96 -13.70
C PHE A 387 0.75 5.00 -14.27
N ASP A 388 0.22 5.97 -15.00
CA ASP A 388 0.85 7.26 -15.30
C ASP A 388 0.12 8.38 -14.55
N ILE A 389 0.75 8.95 -13.52
CA ILE A 389 0.12 9.92 -12.61
C ILE A 389 0.72 11.31 -12.82
N ALA A 390 -0.10 12.25 -13.30
CA ALA A 390 0.32 13.61 -13.60
C ALA A 390 -0.43 14.64 -12.76
N VAL A 391 0.26 15.25 -11.79
CA VAL A 391 -0.31 16.25 -10.89
C VAL A 391 0.26 17.64 -11.20
N ARG A 392 -0.63 18.57 -11.55
CA ARG A 392 -0.33 19.98 -11.83
C ARG A 392 -0.66 20.84 -10.61
N VAL A 393 0.37 21.50 -10.06
CA VAL A 393 0.31 22.37 -8.88
C VAL A 393 0.81 23.78 -9.20
N ARG A 394 0.46 24.78 -8.39
CA ARG A 394 0.99 26.14 -8.56
C ARG A 394 2.52 26.16 -8.43
N ARG A 395 3.17 27.00 -9.23
CA ARG A 395 4.63 27.17 -9.22
C ARG A 395 5.12 27.50 -7.80
N GLY A 396 6.12 26.75 -7.32
CA GLY A 396 6.62 26.81 -5.94
C GLY A 396 6.26 25.59 -5.09
N ASN A 397 5.22 24.83 -5.48
CA ASN A 397 4.84 23.56 -4.86
C ASN A 397 5.35 22.36 -5.67
N GLN A 398 5.36 21.18 -5.05
CA GLN A 398 5.80 19.90 -5.60
C GLN A 398 4.66 18.86 -5.62
N ALA A 399 4.51 18.17 -6.75
CA ALA A 399 3.79 16.90 -6.99
C ALA A 399 4.59 15.64 -6.59
N ILE A 400 4.10 14.81 -5.67
CA ILE A 400 4.78 13.61 -5.13
C ILE A 400 3.82 12.41 -5.25
N SER A 401 4.10 11.37 -6.05
CA SER A 401 3.23 10.19 -6.29
C SER A 401 4.04 8.89 -6.56
N ASN A 402 3.40 7.73 -6.79
CA ASN A 402 4.05 6.42 -6.92
C ASN A 402 5.09 6.31 -8.06
N GLY A 403 6.08 5.43 -7.89
CA GLY A 403 7.00 5.04 -8.95
C GLY A 403 8.00 6.12 -9.36
N SER A 404 8.44 6.07 -10.63
CA SER A 404 9.52 6.92 -11.13
C SER A 404 9.03 8.28 -11.63
N LEU A 405 9.70 9.37 -11.23
CA LEU A 405 9.45 10.70 -11.80
C LEU A 405 9.99 10.76 -13.24
N VAL A 406 9.09 10.70 -14.22
CA VAL A 406 9.42 10.72 -15.65
C VAL A 406 9.72 12.14 -16.14
N SER A 407 8.96 13.14 -15.69
CA SER A 407 9.20 14.53 -16.11
C SER A 407 8.66 15.58 -15.13
N THR A 408 9.17 16.80 -15.25
CA THR A 408 8.68 17.98 -14.53
C THR A 408 8.59 19.16 -15.49
N THR A 409 7.38 19.48 -15.97
CA THR A 409 7.14 20.59 -16.88
C THR A 409 6.77 21.84 -16.10
N ARG A 410 7.44 22.96 -16.36
CA ARG A 410 7.21 24.25 -15.69
C ARG A 410 6.68 25.28 -16.68
N THR A 411 5.65 26.00 -16.28
CA THR A 411 5.14 27.21 -16.94
C THR A 411 5.25 28.39 -15.95
N PRO A 412 4.95 29.65 -16.34
CA PRO A 412 5.05 30.79 -15.42
C PRO A 412 4.24 30.62 -14.12
N ASN A 413 3.09 29.94 -14.21
CA ASN A 413 2.12 29.82 -13.12
C ASN A 413 2.02 28.42 -12.49
N TRP A 414 2.49 27.37 -13.19
CA TRP A 414 2.23 25.97 -12.82
C TRP A 414 3.47 25.10 -12.99
N THR A 415 3.57 24.06 -12.15
CA THR A 415 4.47 22.92 -12.36
C THR A 415 3.63 21.65 -12.47
N THR A 416 3.90 20.83 -13.48
CA THR A 416 3.30 19.49 -13.62
C THR A 416 4.37 18.44 -13.39
N TYR A 417 4.12 17.52 -12.46
CA TYR A 417 4.99 16.40 -12.16
C TYR A 417 4.34 15.13 -12.72
N ARG A 418 5.06 14.38 -13.56
CA ARG A 418 4.56 13.13 -14.16
C ARG A 418 5.35 11.95 -13.61
N TRP A 419 4.65 11.05 -12.96
CA TRP A 419 5.14 9.84 -12.33
C TRP A 419 4.65 8.61 -13.10
N ARG A 420 5.41 7.51 -13.04
CA ARG A 420 5.08 6.24 -13.69
C ARG A 420 5.32 5.06 -12.76
N MET A 421 4.26 4.30 -12.54
CA MET A 421 4.26 3.00 -11.88
C MET A 421 4.09 1.93 -12.97
N ALA A 422 5.21 1.33 -13.41
CA ALA A 422 5.24 0.40 -14.54
C ALA A 422 4.94 -1.06 -14.14
N GLN A 423 5.05 -1.39 -12.86
CA GLN A 423 4.60 -2.64 -12.27
C GLN A 423 3.12 -2.48 -11.87
N PRO A 424 2.29 -3.54 -11.96
CA PRO A 424 0.92 -3.52 -11.47
C PRO A 424 0.80 -3.02 -10.03
N MET A 425 -0.28 -2.32 -9.75
CA MET A 425 -0.60 -1.70 -8.47
C MET A 425 -2.13 -1.73 -8.30
N THR A 426 -2.62 -1.93 -7.08
CA THR A 426 -4.05 -1.70 -6.77
C THR A 426 -4.35 -0.20 -6.66
N THR A 427 -5.61 0.17 -6.84
CA THR A 427 -6.10 1.54 -6.83
C THR A 427 -5.92 2.25 -5.49
N TYR A 428 -6.04 1.57 -4.35
CA TYR A 428 -5.88 2.21 -3.03
C TYR A 428 -4.43 2.64 -2.74
N LEU A 429 -3.45 1.93 -3.32
CA LEU A 429 -2.03 2.27 -3.22
C LEU A 429 -1.67 3.51 -4.05
N ALA A 430 -2.50 3.92 -5.00
CA ALA A 430 -2.30 5.12 -5.78
C ALA A 430 -2.51 6.36 -4.89
N PHE A 431 -1.47 7.18 -4.76
CA PHE A 431 -1.53 8.40 -3.96
C PHE A 431 -0.97 9.61 -4.70
N PHE A 432 -1.28 10.79 -4.17
CA PHE A 432 -0.34 11.89 -4.30
C PHE A 432 -0.31 12.77 -3.05
N ALA A 433 0.86 13.34 -2.79
CA ALA A 433 1.07 14.44 -1.86
C ALA A 433 1.42 15.71 -2.65
N ALA A 434 0.82 16.86 -2.32
CA ALA A 434 1.09 18.13 -2.97
C ALA A 434 1.23 19.26 -1.94
N GLY A 435 2.37 19.97 -2.01
CA GLY A 435 2.75 20.96 -1.00
C GLY A 435 4.17 21.47 -1.22
N ARG A 436 4.87 21.83 -0.14
CA ARG A 436 6.31 22.14 -0.17
C ARG A 436 7.06 21.12 0.68
N PHE A 437 8.04 20.44 0.09
CA PHE A 437 8.78 19.35 0.70
C PHE A 437 10.29 19.54 0.56
N ILE A 438 11.03 19.22 1.62
CA ILE A 438 12.45 18.89 1.52
C ILE A 438 12.54 17.53 0.84
N VAL A 439 13.23 17.46 -0.29
CA VAL A 439 13.34 16.24 -1.10
C VAL A 439 14.78 15.77 -1.12
N GLU A 440 15.03 14.58 -0.58
CA GLU A 440 16.30 13.87 -0.67
C GLU A 440 16.20 12.75 -1.70
N ARG A 441 17.31 12.47 -2.38
CA ARG A 441 17.44 11.42 -3.39
C ARG A 441 18.78 10.75 -3.25
N GLY A 442 18.81 9.44 -3.41
CA GLY A 442 20.03 8.66 -3.38
C GLY A 442 19.79 7.24 -3.88
N ARG A 443 20.58 6.30 -3.38
CA ARG A 443 20.42 4.86 -3.61
C ARG A 443 20.56 4.12 -2.29
N THR A 444 19.84 3.01 -2.14
CA THR A 444 20.06 2.05 -1.06
C THR A 444 21.41 1.36 -1.23
N ALA A 445 21.86 0.62 -0.20
CA ALA A 445 23.06 -0.22 -0.27
C ALA A 445 23.05 -1.19 -1.48
N HIS A 446 21.89 -1.77 -1.80
CA HIS A 446 21.68 -2.66 -2.95
C HIS A 446 21.42 -1.91 -4.27
N GLY A 447 21.45 -0.57 -4.26
CA GLY A 447 21.40 0.27 -5.44
C GLY A 447 20.01 0.73 -5.88
N THR A 448 18.93 0.35 -5.18
CA THR A 448 17.56 0.85 -5.46
C THR A 448 17.54 2.37 -5.31
N PRO A 449 17.20 3.16 -6.35
CA PRO A 449 17.06 4.61 -6.22
C PRO A 449 15.95 4.95 -5.24
N TYR A 450 16.23 5.85 -4.29
CA TYR A 450 15.24 6.30 -3.31
C TYR A 450 14.84 7.77 -3.51
N LEU A 451 13.64 8.10 -3.05
CA LEU A 451 13.18 9.47 -2.88
C LEU A 451 12.44 9.65 -1.55
N ILE A 452 13.03 10.44 -0.66
CA ILE A 452 12.42 10.85 0.61
C ILE A 452 11.87 12.27 0.47
N ALA A 453 10.63 12.52 0.86
CA ALA A 453 10.02 13.85 0.88
C ALA A 453 9.45 14.19 2.26
N VAL A 454 9.96 15.22 2.93
CA VAL A 454 9.50 15.65 4.26
C VAL A 454 8.86 17.03 4.17
N SER A 455 7.66 17.19 4.74
CA SER A 455 6.90 18.44 4.67
C SER A 455 7.63 19.63 5.29
N GLN A 456 7.61 20.77 4.59
CA GLN A 456 8.04 22.07 5.10
C GLN A 456 6.98 22.79 5.97
N GLN A 457 5.85 22.14 6.28
CA GLN A 457 4.90 22.62 7.31
C GLN A 457 5.24 22.08 8.71
N LEU A 458 6.10 21.06 8.82
CA LEU A 458 6.69 20.63 10.09
C LEU A 458 7.72 21.64 10.58
N GLY A 459 7.98 21.70 11.89
CA GLY A 459 9.06 22.52 12.45
C GLY A 459 10.45 21.95 12.16
N ASP A 460 11.49 22.79 12.09
CA ASP A 460 12.84 22.39 11.67
C ASP A 460 13.44 21.18 12.42
N ALA A 461 13.13 21.02 13.71
CA ALA A 461 13.55 19.86 14.50
C ALA A 461 12.84 18.57 14.05
N GLN A 462 11.53 18.65 13.81
CA GLN A 462 10.73 17.55 13.28
C GLN A 462 11.19 17.19 11.86
N GLN A 463 11.48 18.18 11.00
CA GLN A 463 12.02 17.94 9.67
C GLN A 463 13.33 17.15 9.71
N ARG A 464 14.26 17.51 10.62
CA ARG A 464 15.53 16.78 10.82
C ARG A 464 15.31 15.36 11.33
N SER A 465 14.42 15.18 12.32
CA SER A 465 14.07 13.85 12.86
C SER A 465 13.46 12.94 11.80
N ALA A 466 12.48 13.46 11.05
CA ALA A 466 11.83 12.75 9.95
C ALA A 466 12.82 12.35 8.83
N LEU A 467 13.74 13.24 8.45
CA LEU A 467 14.80 12.90 7.49
C LEU A 467 15.76 11.83 8.03
N ALA A 468 16.07 11.84 9.33
CA ALA A 468 16.91 10.82 9.95
C ALA A 468 16.21 9.44 9.96
N LEU A 469 14.93 9.40 10.36
CA LEU A 469 14.10 8.19 10.34
C LEU A 469 13.97 7.63 8.92
N MET A 470 13.58 8.45 7.94
CA MET A 470 13.39 7.98 6.55
C MET A 470 14.67 7.51 5.87
N ARG A 471 15.86 7.89 6.35
CA ARG A 471 17.13 7.31 5.86
C ARG A 471 17.32 5.86 6.32
N ARG A 472 16.62 5.40 7.37
CA ARG A 472 16.60 3.98 7.79
C ARG A 472 16.03 3.06 6.71
N THR A 473 15.19 3.57 5.79
CA THR A 473 14.63 2.82 4.65
C THR A 473 15.68 1.98 3.91
N SER A 474 16.92 2.46 3.73
CA SER A 474 17.96 1.65 3.07
C SER A 474 18.44 0.45 3.89
N VAL A 475 18.43 0.53 5.22
CA VAL A 475 18.87 -0.57 6.10
C VAL A 475 17.73 -1.56 6.29
N VAL A 476 16.52 -1.04 6.48
CA VAL A 476 15.27 -1.81 6.56
C VAL A 476 15.06 -2.62 5.28
N GLN A 477 15.14 -1.99 4.10
CA GLN A 477 14.97 -2.69 2.83
C GLN A 477 16.00 -3.81 2.66
N GLY A 478 17.27 -3.59 2.99
CA GLY A 478 18.30 -4.64 2.88
C GLY A 478 17.99 -5.86 3.74
N TRP A 479 17.61 -5.64 5.01
CA TRP A 479 17.23 -6.71 5.94
C TRP A 479 15.97 -7.48 5.52
N LEU A 480 15.00 -6.79 4.89
CA LEU A 480 13.83 -7.42 4.26
C LEU A 480 14.23 -8.22 3.02
N GLU A 481 15.13 -7.69 2.18
CA GLU A 481 15.63 -8.38 0.97
C GLU A 481 16.38 -9.67 1.30
N ASP A 482 17.14 -9.72 2.40
CA ASP A 482 17.82 -10.93 2.87
C ASP A 482 16.84 -12.06 3.21
N ARG A 483 15.63 -11.72 3.68
CA ARG A 483 14.57 -12.66 4.07
C ARG A 483 13.64 -13.00 2.90
N LEU A 484 13.03 -12.00 2.30
CA LEU A 484 11.96 -12.12 1.31
C LEU A 484 12.50 -12.25 -0.13
N GLY A 485 13.78 -11.98 -0.37
CA GLY A 485 14.36 -11.86 -1.71
C GLY A 485 14.24 -10.44 -2.27
N THR A 486 14.69 -10.25 -3.52
CA THR A 486 14.87 -8.92 -4.14
C THR A 486 13.65 -8.00 -4.02
N TYR A 487 13.88 -6.73 -3.69
CA TYR A 487 12.85 -5.70 -3.59
C TYR A 487 12.01 -5.61 -4.88
N PRO A 488 10.66 -5.64 -4.80
CA PRO A 488 9.83 -5.93 -5.97
C PRO A 488 9.79 -4.79 -7.01
N PHE A 489 10.18 -3.56 -6.64
CA PHE A 489 9.99 -2.35 -7.45
C PHE A 489 11.30 -1.63 -7.82
N PRO A 490 11.31 -0.82 -8.91
CA PRO A 490 12.54 -0.19 -9.40
C PRO A 490 12.97 1.06 -8.61
N VAL A 491 12.15 1.55 -7.67
CA VAL A 491 12.42 2.71 -6.81
C VAL A 491 11.76 2.51 -5.44
N THR A 492 12.31 3.14 -4.42
CA THR A 492 11.82 3.10 -3.02
C THR A 492 11.74 4.52 -2.42
N GLY A 493 11.33 4.66 -1.15
CA GLY A 493 11.41 5.93 -0.42
C GLY A 493 10.35 6.08 0.66
N GLY A 494 10.01 7.33 0.96
CA GLY A 494 8.97 7.66 1.94
C GLY A 494 8.50 9.12 1.81
N VAL A 495 7.30 9.41 2.30
CA VAL A 495 6.77 10.77 2.43
C VAL A 495 6.37 11.01 3.88
N VAL A 496 6.88 12.06 4.51
CA VAL A 496 6.44 12.49 5.84
C VAL A 496 5.58 13.74 5.70
N THR A 497 4.29 13.61 5.96
CA THR A 497 3.33 14.72 5.90
C THR A 497 3.28 15.51 7.21
N SER A 498 2.81 16.76 7.12
CA SER A 498 2.43 17.53 8.30
C SER A 498 1.05 17.18 8.88
N HIS A 499 0.24 16.43 8.15
CA HIS A 499 -1.09 16.04 8.59
C HIS A 499 -1.02 14.93 9.65
N ARG A 500 -1.93 15.00 10.63
CA ARG A 500 -2.15 13.92 11.60
C ARG A 500 -3.18 12.95 11.02
N THR A 501 -2.72 12.05 10.16
CA THR A 501 -3.52 11.05 9.45
C THR A 501 -4.14 10.03 10.41
N GLY A 502 -3.40 9.62 11.44
CA GLY A 502 -3.79 8.60 12.41
C GLY A 502 -3.15 7.23 12.14
N PHE A 503 -2.73 7.01 10.90
CA PHE A 503 -2.06 5.82 10.37
C PHE A 503 -0.92 6.25 9.42
N ALA A 504 0.06 5.36 9.20
CA ALA A 504 0.88 5.39 7.99
C ALA A 504 0.24 4.44 6.95
N LEU A 505 0.60 4.58 5.68
CA LEU A 505 0.06 3.75 4.60
C LEU A 505 1.16 3.37 3.61
N GLU A 506 1.10 2.14 3.11
CA GLU A 506 2.18 1.41 2.45
C GLU A 506 2.39 1.79 0.98
N ASN A 507 1.70 2.84 0.52
CA ASN A 507 1.55 3.27 -0.87
C ASN A 507 2.73 2.89 -1.78
N GLN A 508 2.47 2.03 -2.77
CA GLN A 508 3.50 1.31 -3.51
C GLN A 508 4.70 2.16 -3.94
N THR A 509 5.91 1.65 -3.67
CA THR A 509 7.24 2.29 -3.81
C THR A 509 7.56 3.42 -2.84
N ARG A 510 6.57 3.96 -2.13
CA ARG A 510 6.76 5.14 -1.29
C ARG A 510 5.64 5.29 -0.24
N PRO A 511 5.75 4.56 0.88
CA PRO A 511 4.84 4.73 2.01
C PRO A 511 4.76 6.17 2.51
N VAL A 512 3.60 6.52 3.04
CA VAL A 512 3.26 7.86 3.52
C VAL A 512 3.01 7.81 5.03
N TYR A 513 3.80 8.57 5.76
CA TYR A 513 3.82 8.60 7.21
C TYR A 513 3.34 9.97 7.73
N PRO A 514 2.62 10.03 8.87
CA PRO A 514 2.54 11.24 9.67
C PRO A 514 3.93 11.58 10.22
N TYR A 515 4.10 12.72 10.91
CA TYR A 515 5.31 12.93 11.68
C TYR A 515 5.42 11.93 12.84
N LEU A 516 6.47 11.13 12.81
CA LEU A 516 6.86 10.15 13.82
C LEU A 516 8.14 10.61 14.55
N GLY A 517 8.36 10.12 15.76
CA GLY A 517 9.62 10.31 16.49
C GLY A 517 10.80 9.64 15.79
N SER A 518 12.04 9.89 16.24
CA SER A 518 13.24 9.27 15.67
C SER A 518 13.26 7.75 15.77
N ASP A 519 12.54 7.20 16.74
CA ASP A 519 12.68 5.81 17.20
C ASP A 519 11.51 4.93 16.68
N ALA A 520 10.86 5.37 15.60
CA ALA A 520 9.74 4.69 14.96
C ALA A 520 10.15 3.90 13.71
N ASP A 521 11.34 3.27 13.73
CA ASP A 521 11.82 2.49 12.58
C ASP A 521 11.20 1.10 12.48
N TRP A 522 10.49 0.65 13.54
CA TRP A 522 9.51 -0.45 13.51
C TRP A 522 8.45 -0.23 12.43
N LEU A 523 7.82 0.95 12.42
CA LEU A 523 6.79 1.29 11.44
C LEU A 523 7.40 1.42 10.04
N VAL A 524 8.65 1.89 9.92
CA VAL A 524 9.37 1.86 8.64
C VAL A 524 9.61 0.42 8.15
N ALA A 525 9.76 -0.56 9.05
CA ALA A 525 9.84 -1.99 8.70
C ALA A 525 8.49 -2.57 8.27
N HIS A 526 7.41 -2.25 8.99
CA HIS A 526 6.03 -2.61 8.63
C HIS A 526 5.68 -2.14 7.19
N GLU A 527 5.76 -0.82 6.95
CA GLU A 527 5.45 -0.17 5.68
C GLU A 527 6.35 -0.61 4.51
N LEU A 528 7.56 -1.10 4.80
CA LEU A 528 8.46 -1.66 3.79
C LEU A 528 8.26 -3.16 3.57
N ALA A 529 7.84 -3.93 4.58
CA ALA A 529 7.45 -5.34 4.41
C ALA A 529 6.23 -5.44 3.47
N HIS A 530 5.30 -4.49 3.60
CA HIS A 530 4.15 -4.38 2.71
C HIS A 530 4.48 -4.23 1.22
N GLN A 531 5.69 -3.77 0.87
CA GLN A 531 6.12 -3.69 -0.53
C GLN A 531 6.10 -5.09 -1.19
N TRP A 532 6.26 -6.16 -0.41
CA TRP A 532 5.97 -7.53 -0.81
C TRP A 532 4.52 -7.91 -0.48
N PHE A 533 4.07 -7.74 0.76
CA PHE A 533 2.77 -8.18 1.28
C PHE A 533 1.68 -7.07 1.25
N GLY A 534 0.77 -7.11 0.29
CA GLY A 534 -0.22 -6.05 0.03
C GLY A 534 0.08 -5.27 -1.24
N ASN A 535 1.35 -5.02 -1.56
CA ASN A 535 1.70 -4.31 -2.81
C ASN A 535 2.01 -5.26 -3.97
N SER A 536 3.09 -6.03 -3.87
CA SER A 536 3.44 -6.95 -4.96
C SER A 536 2.47 -8.13 -5.00
N VAL A 537 2.17 -8.74 -3.86
CA VAL A 537 1.07 -9.71 -3.70
C VAL A 537 -0.10 -8.97 -3.05
N THR A 538 -1.17 -8.68 -3.79
CA THR A 538 -2.40 -8.05 -3.24
C THR A 538 -3.44 -9.10 -2.85
N LEU A 539 -4.45 -8.68 -2.10
CA LEU A 539 -5.59 -9.53 -1.74
C LEU A 539 -6.45 -9.93 -2.95
N GLU A 540 -6.95 -11.16 -2.95
CA GLU A 540 -8.03 -11.60 -3.85
C GLU A 540 -9.41 -11.09 -3.37
N SER A 541 -9.61 -10.95 -2.06
CA SER A 541 -10.79 -10.34 -1.42
C SER A 541 -10.40 -9.69 -0.10
N TRP A 542 -11.13 -8.66 0.32
CA TRP A 542 -10.87 -7.95 1.58
C TRP A 542 -10.95 -8.83 2.82
N LYS A 543 -11.62 -9.98 2.78
CA LYS A 543 -11.58 -10.97 3.88
C LYS A 543 -10.18 -11.52 4.16
N ASP A 544 -9.28 -11.47 3.17
CA ASP A 544 -7.94 -12.06 3.22
C ASP A 544 -6.90 -11.10 3.81
N ILE A 545 -7.32 -9.92 4.31
CA ILE A 545 -6.47 -8.81 4.80
C ILE A 545 -5.33 -9.20 5.75
N TRP A 546 -5.47 -10.29 6.51
CA TRP A 546 -4.42 -10.81 7.39
C TRP A 546 -3.12 -11.14 6.62
N LEU A 547 -3.21 -11.46 5.33
CA LEU A 547 -2.05 -11.69 4.46
C LEU A 547 -1.26 -10.41 4.14
N ASN A 548 -1.86 -9.23 4.29
CA ASN A 548 -1.12 -7.97 4.28
C ASN A 548 -0.58 -7.73 5.70
N GLU A 549 -1.51 -7.59 6.65
CA GLU A 549 -1.26 -7.00 7.96
C GLU A 549 -0.52 -7.92 8.92
N GLY A 550 -0.92 -9.18 9.01
CA GLY A 550 -0.26 -10.17 9.86
C GLY A 550 1.16 -10.49 9.39
N LEU A 551 1.38 -10.54 8.07
CA LEU A 551 2.72 -10.73 7.51
C LEU A 551 3.58 -9.46 7.65
N ALA A 552 3.03 -8.26 7.50
CA ALA A 552 3.76 -7.01 7.76
C ALA A 552 4.12 -6.84 9.25
N THR A 553 3.17 -7.04 10.17
CA THR A 553 3.41 -7.00 11.63
C THR A 553 4.37 -8.10 12.09
N TYR A 554 4.40 -9.28 11.43
CA TYR A 554 5.42 -10.29 11.73
C TYR A 554 6.83 -9.78 11.38
N MET A 555 7.01 -9.15 10.21
CA MET A 555 8.30 -8.61 9.80
C MET A 555 8.73 -7.40 10.64
N GLU A 556 7.79 -6.55 11.05
CA GLU A 556 7.98 -5.51 12.08
C GLU A 556 8.45 -6.10 13.41
N THR A 557 7.75 -7.12 13.91
CA THR A 557 8.05 -7.79 15.18
C THR A 557 9.45 -8.42 15.15
N TRP A 558 9.82 -9.08 14.05
CA TRP A 558 11.18 -9.61 13.87
C TRP A 558 12.21 -8.49 13.74
N TRP A 559 11.89 -7.40 13.05
CA TRP A 559 12.77 -6.23 13.00
C TRP A 559 13.03 -5.72 14.43
N ASP A 560 12.01 -5.45 15.23
CA ASP A 560 12.18 -4.89 16.58
C ASP A 560 12.88 -5.83 17.57
N ASN A 561 12.63 -7.14 17.47
CA ASN A 561 13.27 -8.14 18.31
C ASN A 561 14.68 -8.54 17.84
N ARG A 562 15.18 -7.98 16.71
CA ARG A 562 16.54 -8.26 16.24
C ARG A 562 17.59 -7.65 17.20
N ARG A 563 18.22 -8.50 17.98
CA ARG A 563 19.47 -8.15 18.68
C ARG A 563 20.63 -8.10 17.68
N GLU A 564 21.81 -7.68 18.12
CA GLU A 564 23.04 -7.65 17.29
C GLU A 564 23.41 -9.00 16.63
N ALA A 565 22.80 -10.10 17.09
CA ALA A 565 22.98 -11.45 16.58
C ALA A 565 21.67 -12.16 16.16
N ASP A 566 20.60 -11.40 15.84
CA ASP A 566 19.37 -11.91 15.19
C ASP A 566 18.80 -13.21 15.81
N GLN A 567 18.43 -13.15 17.10
CA GLN A 567 18.17 -14.35 17.91
C GLN A 567 16.76 -14.93 17.65
N PRO A 568 16.62 -16.16 17.08
CA PRO A 568 15.33 -16.76 16.79
C PRO A 568 14.40 -16.91 18.00
N ALA A 569 14.96 -17.16 19.18
CA ALA A 569 14.23 -17.35 20.42
C ALA A 569 13.41 -16.11 20.84
N ALA A 570 13.87 -14.90 20.52
CA ALA A 570 13.18 -13.66 20.91
C ALA A 570 11.77 -13.53 20.28
N LEU A 571 11.55 -14.17 19.12
CA LEU A 571 10.22 -14.25 18.52
C LEU A 571 9.31 -15.26 19.21
N GLN A 572 9.85 -16.37 19.71
CA GLN A 572 9.08 -17.34 20.50
C GLN A 572 8.73 -16.76 21.88
N ASP A 573 9.68 -16.09 22.54
CA ASP A 573 9.44 -15.32 23.78
C ASP A 573 8.32 -14.27 23.59
N TRP A 574 8.28 -13.62 22.42
CA TRP A 574 7.20 -12.68 22.06
C TRP A 574 5.86 -13.39 21.84
N LEU A 575 5.84 -14.52 21.12
CA LEU A 575 4.62 -15.31 20.89
C LEU A 575 4.00 -15.77 22.22
N GLU A 576 4.84 -16.32 23.11
CA GLU A 576 4.45 -16.74 24.46
C GLU A 576 3.89 -15.56 25.27
N PHE A 577 4.60 -14.43 25.30
CA PHE A 577 4.16 -13.24 26.00
C PHE A 577 2.79 -12.72 25.50
N GLN A 578 2.55 -12.71 24.18
CA GLN A 578 1.26 -12.30 23.63
C GLN A 578 0.16 -13.33 23.96
N TRP A 579 0.46 -14.63 23.84
CA TRP A 579 -0.49 -15.69 24.18
C TRP A 579 -0.92 -15.63 25.64
N GLU A 580 0.02 -15.39 26.58
CA GLU A 580 -0.28 -15.15 27.99
C GLU A 580 -1.09 -13.87 28.22
N THR A 581 -0.72 -12.78 27.54
CA THR A 581 -1.35 -11.45 27.69
C THR A 581 -2.83 -11.46 27.30
N TYR A 582 -3.19 -12.09 26.18
CA TYR A 582 -4.57 -12.17 25.74
C TYR A 582 -5.29 -13.37 26.37
N ALA A 583 -6.02 -13.12 27.47
CA ALA A 583 -6.82 -14.12 28.16
C ALA A 583 -7.82 -14.82 27.22
N ASN A 584 -7.97 -16.15 27.33
CA ASN A 584 -8.90 -16.90 26.50
C ASN A 584 -10.35 -16.38 26.68
N GLY A 585 -11.11 -16.30 25.58
CA GLY A 585 -12.46 -15.75 25.56
C GLY A 585 -12.55 -14.22 25.61
N SER A 586 -11.44 -13.50 25.59
CA SER A 586 -11.42 -12.04 25.36
C SER A 586 -11.84 -11.69 23.92
N ASP A 587 -12.25 -10.44 23.71
CA ASP A 587 -12.70 -9.91 22.41
C ASP A 587 -11.66 -10.14 21.30
N PHE A 588 -10.37 -10.05 21.65
CA PHE A 588 -9.23 -10.34 20.76
C PHE A 588 -9.32 -11.73 20.09
N TRP A 589 -9.73 -12.75 20.86
CA TRP A 589 -9.90 -14.10 20.32
C TRP A 589 -11.26 -14.29 19.63
N GLN A 590 -12.24 -13.40 19.81
CA GLN A 590 -13.56 -13.52 19.16
C GLN A 590 -13.55 -13.13 17.67
N VAL A 591 -12.55 -12.36 17.22
CA VAL A 591 -12.38 -12.04 15.79
C VAL A 591 -11.75 -13.23 15.05
N LYS A 592 -12.42 -13.67 13.99
CA LYS A 592 -11.89 -14.65 13.04
C LYS A 592 -11.03 -13.92 12.02
N ILE A 593 -9.71 -13.92 12.16
CA ILE A 593 -8.84 -13.10 11.30
C ILE A 593 -8.79 -13.55 9.82
N GLY A 594 -9.25 -14.78 9.51
CA GLY A 594 -9.50 -15.21 8.13
C GLY A 594 -10.87 -14.79 7.56
N ASP A 595 -11.71 -14.14 8.37
CA ASP A 595 -12.98 -13.50 8.01
C ASP A 595 -13.37 -12.41 9.05
N PRO A 596 -12.60 -11.31 9.17
CA PRO A 596 -12.75 -10.37 10.29
C PRO A 596 -14.03 -9.51 10.19
N GLY A 597 -14.60 -9.38 8.99
CA GLY A 597 -15.66 -8.42 8.68
C GLY A 597 -15.16 -6.99 8.59
N THR A 598 -15.96 -6.11 7.98
CA THR A 598 -15.59 -4.70 7.72
C THR A 598 -15.20 -3.90 8.97
N LYS A 599 -15.73 -4.26 10.15
CA LYS A 599 -15.48 -3.55 11.42
C LYS A 599 -14.13 -3.87 12.07
N SER A 600 -13.60 -5.06 11.80
CA SER A 600 -12.32 -5.54 12.36
C SER A 600 -11.26 -5.74 11.28
N LEU A 601 -11.50 -5.24 10.06
CA LEU A 601 -10.61 -5.35 8.90
C LEU A 601 -9.18 -4.86 9.24
N PHE A 602 -9.10 -3.75 9.98
CA PHE A 602 -7.87 -3.16 10.53
C PHE A 602 -7.90 -3.14 12.06
N GLY A 603 -8.44 -4.19 12.69
CA GLY A 603 -8.44 -4.36 14.14
C GLY A 603 -7.11 -4.95 14.64
N ASP A 604 -6.70 -4.62 15.87
CA ASP A 604 -5.49 -5.14 16.53
C ASP A 604 -5.38 -6.68 16.43
N GLU A 605 -6.52 -7.38 16.34
CA GLU A 605 -6.60 -8.82 16.13
C GLU A 605 -5.95 -9.25 14.81
N VAL A 606 -6.28 -8.59 13.69
CA VAL A 606 -5.76 -8.95 12.36
C VAL A 606 -4.25 -8.77 12.30
N TYR A 607 -3.72 -7.68 12.87
CA TYR A 607 -2.29 -7.42 12.97
C TYR A 607 -1.58 -8.41 13.92
N GLN A 608 -1.97 -8.43 15.21
CA GLN A 608 -1.22 -9.14 16.25
C GLN A 608 -1.48 -10.64 16.24
N ARG A 609 -2.75 -11.10 16.18
CA ARG A 609 -3.06 -12.55 16.05
C ARG A 609 -2.54 -13.08 14.72
N GLY A 610 -2.54 -12.24 13.68
CA GLY A 610 -1.85 -12.52 12.43
C GLY A 610 -0.36 -12.79 12.65
N ALA A 611 0.40 -11.82 13.15
CA ALA A 611 1.83 -12.00 13.40
C ALA A 611 2.14 -13.18 14.34
N MET A 612 1.29 -13.46 15.32
CA MET A 612 1.36 -14.65 16.17
C MET A 612 1.22 -15.94 15.36
N ALA A 613 0.23 -16.03 14.46
CA ALA A 613 0.05 -17.17 13.57
C ALA A 613 1.26 -17.37 12.63
N VAL A 614 1.89 -16.30 12.14
CA VAL A 614 3.11 -16.40 11.32
C VAL A 614 4.29 -16.98 12.12
N GLN A 615 4.52 -16.48 13.34
CA GLN A 615 5.59 -17.00 14.21
C GLN A 615 5.32 -18.45 14.65
N ALA A 616 4.08 -18.76 15.01
CA ALA A 616 3.66 -20.11 15.35
C ALA A 616 3.87 -21.07 14.17
N LEU A 617 3.57 -20.65 12.93
CA LEU A 617 3.84 -21.43 11.73
C LEU A 617 5.34 -21.67 11.56
N ARG A 618 6.18 -20.63 11.75
CA ARG A 618 7.65 -20.75 11.70
C ARG A 618 8.19 -21.76 12.71
N HIS A 619 7.62 -21.84 13.90
CA HIS A 619 8.00 -22.86 14.88
C HIS A 619 7.51 -24.25 14.43
N ARG A 620 6.24 -24.36 14.03
CA ARG A 620 5.56 -25.60 13.64
C ARG A 620 6.23 -26.33 12.46
N ILE A 621 6.64 -25.63 11.40
CA ILE A 621 7.27 -26.23 10.20
C ILE A 621 8.80 -26.04 10.16
N GLY A 622 9.36 -25.36 11.15
CA GLY A 622 10.79 -25.05 11.20
C GLY A 622 11.26 -23.95 10.24
N GLU A 623 12.45 -23.41 10.54
CA GLU A 623 12.96 -22.20 9.89
C GLU A 623 13.33 -22.38 8.40
N THR A 624 13.78 -23.56 7.99
CA THR A 624 14.15 -23.83 6.58
C THR A 624 12.92 -23.71 5.67
N ASP A 625 11.85 -24.39 6.05
CA ASP A 625 10.64 -24.52 5.25
C ASP A 625 9.84 -23.22 5.32
N PHE A 626 9.76 -22.59 6.48
CA PHE A 626 9.18 -21.25 6.62
C PHE A 626 9.86 -20.20 5.74
N ASN A 627 11.20 -20.18 5.68
CA ASN A 627 11.94 -19.27 4.79
C ASN A 627 11.70 -19.61 3.30
N ALA A 628 11.48 -20.89 2.97
CA ALA A 628 11.10 -21.31 1.62
C ALA A 628 9.66 -20.87 1.29
N VAL A 629 8.70 -20.97 2.24
CA VAL A 629 7.32 -20.47 2.09
C VAL A 629 7.31 -18.98 1.79
N LEU A 630 7.92 -18.14 2.62
CA LEU A 630 7.91 -16.69 2.40
C LEU A 630 8.51 -16.29 1.04
N ARG A 631 9.67 -16.86 0.67
CA ARG A 631 10.33 -16.56 -0.61
C ARG A 631 9.54 -17.09 -1.81
N THR A 632 8.93 -18.26 -1.68
CA THR A 632 8.11 -18.86 -2.75
C THR A 632 6.82 -18.08 -2.93
N TRP A 633 6.17 -17.67 -1.85
CA TRP A 633 4.95 -16.85 -1.85
C TRP A 633 5.14 -15.56 -2.66
N VAL A 634 6.10 -14.73 -2.26
CA VAL A 634 6.34 -13.42 -2.90
C VAL A 634 6.88 -13.54 -4.32
N THR A 635 7.43 -14.70 -4.70
CA THR A 635 7.89 -14.99 -6.07
C THR A 635 6.75 -15.51 -6.94
N ARG A 636 5.96 -16.46 -6.44
CA ARG A 636 4.86 -17.15 -7.14
C ARG A 636 3.70 -16.20 -7.45
N HIS A 637 3.36 -15.31 -6.51
CA HIS A 637 2.25 -14.36 -6.64
C HIS A 637 2.71 -12.93 -7.01
N ARG A 638 3.97 -12.76 -7.46
CA ARG A 638 4.57 -11.44 -7.71
C ARG A 638 3.77 -10.61 -8.72
N ASN A 639 3.39 -9.40 -8.30
CA ASN A 639 2.54 -8.45 -9.04
C ASN A 639 1.11 -8.95 -9.32
N GLY A 640 0.67 -10.03 -8.69
CA GLY A 640 -0.68 -10.59 -8.81
C GLY A 640 -1.45 -10.51 -7.49
N ASN A 641 -2.47 -11.36 -7.39
CA ASN A 641 -3.37 -11.49 -6.25
C ASN A 641 -3.27 -12.90 -5.64
N ALA A 642 -3.66 -13.02 -4.38
CA ALA A 642 -3.74 -14.30 -3.68
C ALA A 642 -4.78 -14.28 -2.56
N ALA A 643 -5.31 -15.45 -2.20
CA ALA A 643 -6.21 -15.68 -1.08
C ALA A 643 -5.52 -16.48 0.04
N ILE A 644 -6.15 -16.57 1.22
CA ILE A 644 -5.64 -17.38 2.35
C ILE A 644 -5.35 -18.83 1.91
N ALA A 645 -6.24 -19.42 1.11
CA ALA A 645 -6.10 -20.80 0.64
C ALA A 645 -4.83 -21.03 -0.21
N ASP A 646 -4.33 -20.02 -0.92
CA ASP A 646 -3.07 -20.13 -1.66
C ASP A 646 -1.87 -20.19 -0.70
N PHE A 647 -1.94 -19.45 0.41
CA PHE A 647 -0.88 -19.41 1.42
C PHE A 647 -0.84 -20.69 2.25
N THR A 648 -2.00 -21.21 2.68
CA THR A 648 -2.08 -22.46 3.45
C THR A 648 -1.60 -23.63 2.61
N ALA A 649 -2.10 -23.77 1.38
CA ALA A 649 -1.67 -24.83 0.46
C ALA A 649 -0.18 -24.76 0.12
N LEU A 650 0.40 -23.55 0.04
CA LEU A 650 1.85 -23.38 -0.15
C LEU A 650 2.66 -23.80 1.08
N ALA A 651 2.15 -23.55 2.29
CA ALA A 651 2.82 -23.99 3.52
C ALA A 651 2.88 -25.53 3.59
N GLU A 652 1.76 -26.19 3.29
CA GLU A 652 1.66 -27.66 3.22
C GLU A 652 2.48 -28.27 2.08
N GLU A 653 2.50 -27.64 0.90
CA GLU A 653 3.32 -28.05 -0.25
C GLU A 653 4.82 -28.11 0.11
N ILE A 654 5.28 -27.17 0.93
CA ILE A 654 6.70 -27.00 1.26
C ILE A 654 7.10 -27.82 2.51
N SER A 655 6.29 -27.84 3.58
CA SER A 655 6.60 -28.62 4.77
C SER A 655 6.32 -30.12 4.59
N GLY A 656 5.41 -30.49 3.68
CA GLY A 656 4.92 -31.86 3.53
C GLY A 656 3.99 -32.31 4.67
N GLU A 657 3.47 -31.37 5.46
CA GLU A 657 2.59 -31.62 6.60
C GLU A 657 1.14 -31.24 6.31
N ASP A 658 0.21 -31.84 7.06
CA ASP A 658 -1.19 -31.40 7.18
C ASP A 658 -1.26 -30.22 8.16
N LEU A 659 -1.74 -29.07 7.71
CA LEU A 659 -1.84 -27.83 8.48
C LEU A 659 -3.28 -27.31 8.61
N ASP A 660 -4.29 -28.07 8.15
CA ASP A 660 -5.72 -27.69 8.22
C ASP A 660 -6.12 -27.32 9.66
N GLY A 661 -5.73 -28.15 10.64
CA GLY A 661 -6.00 -27.92 12.06
C GLY A 661 -5.31 -26.67 12.61
N PHE A 662 -4.05 -26.45 12.22
CA PHE A 662 -3.26 -25.27 12.62
C PHE A 662 -3.93 -23.98 12.13
N PHE A 663 -4.26 -23.90 10.84
CA PHE A 663 -4.89 -22.71 10.26
C PHE A 663 -6.33 -22.51 10.74
N GLN A 664 -7.07 -23.59 11.03
CA GLN A 664 -8.39 -23.49 11.67
C GLN A 664 -8.31 -22.80 13.04
N HIS A 665 -7.41 -23.25 13.92
CA HIS A 665 -7.22 -22.66 15.25
C HIS A 665 -6.70 -21.21 15.18
N TRP A 666 -5.74 -20.93 14.31
CA TRP A 666 -5.15 -19.58 14.22
C TRP A 666 -6.03 -18.56 13.49
N LEU A 667 -6.78 -18.93 12.45
CA LEU A 667 -7.51 -17.98 11.59
C LEU A 667 -9.03 -17.94 11.80
N TYR A 668 -9.66 -19.04 12.21
CA TYR A 668 -11.12 -19.22 12.11
C TYR A 668 -11.84 -19.55 13.42
N ASP A 669 -11.14 -20.05 14.43
CA ASP A 669 -11.70 -20.33 15.75
C ASP A 669 -11.80 -19.07 16.64
N THR A 670 -12.79 -19.06 17.52
CA THR A 670 -13.02 -17.96 18.49
C THR A 670 -12.51 -18.28 19.90
N GLN A 671 -11.64 -19.27 20.02
CA GLN A 671 -10.89 -19.60 21.24
C GLN A 671 -9.41 -19.33 20.99
N ARG A 672 -8.68 -19.05 22.07
CA ARG A 672 -7.21 -19.01 22.03
C ARG A 672 -6.68 -20.40 21.65
N PRO A 673 -5.75 -20.52 20.69
CA PRO A 673 -5.10 -21.78 20.36
C PRO A 673 -4.54 -22.46 21.61
N ALA A 674 -4.61 -23.80 21.65
CA ALA A 674 -4.03 -24.57 22.74
C ALA A 674 -2.50 -24.42 22.75
N HIS A 675 -1.90 -24.43 23.93
CA HIS A 675 -0.44 -24.41 24.08
C HIS A 675 0.09 -25.82 23.79
N THR A 676 0.35 -26.09 22.50
CA THR A 676 0.79 -27.40 21.98
C THR A 676 1.73 -27.22 20.79
N GLU A 677 2.59 -28.20 20.57
CA GLU A 677 3.51 -28.29 19.41
C GLU A 677 2.76 -28.17 18.06
N GLU A 678 1.59 -28.81 17.95
CA GLU A 678 0.67 -28.71 16.79
C GLU A 678 0.24 -27.27 16.48
N ASN A 679 0.18 -26.40 17.50
CA ASN A 679 -0.18 -24.98 17.37
C ASN A 679 1.05 -24.05 17.33
N GLY A 680 2.27 -24.59 17.29
CA GLY A 680 3.52 -23.82 17.16
C GLY A 680 4.14 -23.33 18.49
N PHE A 681 3.84 -23.98 19.61
CA PHE A 681 4.44 -23.69 20.92
C PHE A 681 5.63 -24.59 21.25
#